data_AF-A0A925TSN6-F1
#
_entry.id   AF-A0A925TSN6-F1
#
_cell.length_a   1.000
_cell.length_b   1.000
_cell.length_c   1.000
_cell.angle_alpha   90.00
_cell.angle_beta   90.00
_cell.angle_gamma   90.00
#
_symmetry.space_group_name_H-M   'P 1'
#
loop_
_entity.id
_entity.type
_entity.pdbx_description
1 polymer ?
#
loop_
_entity_poly.entity_id
_entity_poly.type
_entity_poly.pdbx_seq_one_letter_code
_entity_poly.pdbx_strand_id
1 'polypeptide(L)'
;MNRCYGVAPWQRCLFYALIVFFCAPPLQAQDTTGNRPRPATPDVPQNSSLKIFIQSLSVSGNKAVPTDEIKGEMITKENTTYFGFFRPWLGLYNFANIFGDSSGVKLWIQRTLGEAPRYYTRTLLGKDTDKLRELFFYYGYPSAQIDTSLRFASNLSGVDIKINITENEPLRIDSIFYLGIDSLSADVRGALNEKSLMQQGDVFNYKSVLDEQQRIVALLQDVGYPFAVRDSVSVDTLNNKAGVRFLFQPKEQLVFGNIRVLVHNPFGPDSTAELRTQSEDSITIDILGEKWLHPNAIRRALAYKPGILTSNRDLNNTRRLLGRTELFESSLFRNDSVKDGRLYTTLDLRLAPQHQIRFDLLLSNPNNAPNIGISPTYTNRNLMGLAENFRVKASAGIQLAYPAVTNTDQTLNRSLFSNLELSAEVRTPFFFNANNRFSASTIFGIYEQPSYRLRNATLRLRAELEHTALQKSVFDMFQLEIVQIDTSASFNPAELPRGSNFDLGYQPHINASIRYDFFFSNLPEERRRIDLRWDFSAEEAGASTYLIDQLLDNSPRENFTSNDAQIFGIRYFQFLKLRTQLVIGKSLSRNSYTAAKLYLGAMTPYAKSQLTPFERRFFSGGANSLRGWPYNSFGPGARRTPDGSGVADVNLATLGADLKIEFGFEHRITFAQAGSFSLGFALFTDAGNIWDRTGVNALTLGNLFSTSGWDAGYGFRVQTPIGPLRFDLAYKLYDPTEPVDKFRFGKLQIFGAGGAVFNFGIGEAF
;
A
#
# COMPACT_ATOMS: atom_id res chain seq x y z
N MET A 1 32.51 4.42 31.62
CA MET A 1 31.57 5.26 32.40
C MET A 1 30.59 5.90 31.43
N ASN A 2 29.41 5.32 31.26
CA ASN A 2 28.28 5.92 30.54
C ASN A 2 27.01 5.35 31.19
N ARG A 3 26.18 6.24 31.78
CA ARG A 3 24.92 5.88 32.42
C ARG A 3 23.76 6.02 31.45
N CYS A 4 22.89 5.02 31.52
CA CYS A 4 21.63 4.85 30.80
C CYS A 4 20.51 5.74 31.35
N TYR A 5 19.65 6.22 30.46
CA TYR A 5 18.22 6.50 30.62
C TYR A 5 17.62 6.36 29.20
N GLY A 6 16.51 5.71 28.88
CA GLY A 6 15.38 5.18 29.65
C GLY A 6 14.15 5.34 28.76
N VAL A 7 13.86 4.34 27.91
CA VAL A 7 12.67 4.32 27.02
C VAL A 7 11.67 3.30 27.58
N ALA A 8 10.44 3.75 27.79
CA ALA A 8 9.36 3.01 28.45
C ALA A 8 8.82 1.82 27.63
N PRO A 9 8.37 0.72 28.27
CA PRO A 9 7.82 -0.46 27.59
C PRO A 9 6.29 -0.49 27.67
N TRP A 10 5.58 -0.35 26.53
CA TRP A 10 4.12 -0.49 26.44
C TRP A 10 3.63 -1.72 25.66
N GLN A 11 4.44 -2.79 25.61
CA GLN A 11 4.05 -4.05 24.95
C GLN A 11 4.15 -5.31 25.84
N ARG A 12 4.33 -5.16 27.16
CA ARG A 12 4.46 -6.31 28.08
C ARG A 12 3.40 -6.42 29.19
N CYS A 13 2.43 -5.51 29.26
CA CYS A 13 1.41 -5.53 30.33
C CYS A 13 0.15 -6.36 30.02
N LEU A 14 -0.04 -6.90 28.81
CA LEU A 14 -1.22 -7.73 28.52
C LEU A 14 -1.07 -9.22 28.90
N PHE A 15 0.11 -9.65 29.36
CA PHE A 15 0.39 -11.07 29.64
C PHE A 15 0.41 -11.46 31.13
N TYR A 16 0.27 -10.50 32.06
CA TYR A 16 0.38 -10.75 33.51
C TYR A 16 -0.91 -10.54 34.32
N ALA A 17 -2.05 -10.25 33.69
CA ALA A 17 -3.33 -10.03 34.37
C ALA A 17 -4.24 -11.27 34.47
N LEU A 18 -3.79 -12.45 34.03
CA LEU A 18 -4.62 -13.66 33.93
C LEU A 18 -4.30 -14.78 34.95
N ILE A 19 -3.49 -14.52 35.98
CA ILE A 19 -2.99 -15.57 36.89
C ILE A 19 -3.54 -15.50 38.34
N VAL A 20 -4.50 -14.62 38.67
CA VAL A 20 -4.93 -14.45 40.10
C VAL A 20 -6.40 -14.81 40.39
N PHE A 21 -7.13 -15.54 39.52
CA PHE A 21 -8.56 -15.85 39.81
C PHE A 21 -9.02 -17.31 39.78
N PHE A 22 -8.12 -18.30 39.74
CA PHE A 22 -8.53 -19.72 39.86
C PHE A 22 -7.91 -20.41 41.07
N CYS A 23 -8.54 -20.23 42.23
CA CYS A 23 -8.42 -21.15 43.37
C CYS A 23 -9.83 -21.56 43.82
N ALA A 24 -10.35 -22.63 43.23
CA ALA A 24 -11.42 -23.47 43.79
C ALA A 24 -11.28 -24.89 43.20
N PRO A 25 -11.48 -25.96 44.00
CA PRO A 25 -11.20 -27.33 43.58
C PRO A 25 -12.28 -27.86 42.62
N PRO A 26 -11.97 -28.79 41.70
CA PRO A 26 -12.96 -29.36 40.80
C PRO A 26 -13.86 -30.36 41.55
N LEU A 27 -15.17 -30.19 41.38
CA LEU A 27 -16.21 -31.17 41.72
C LEU A 27 -16.08 -32.40 40.82
N GLN A 28 -16.14 -33.58 41.44
CA GLN A 28 -16.17 -34.89 40.80
C GLN A 28 -17.42 -35.04 39.93
N ALA A 29 -17.23 -35.29 38.64
CA ALA A 29 -18.25 -35.90 37.79
C ALA A 29 -17.94 -37.41 37.69
N GLN A 30 -18.93 -38.24 38.06
CA GLN A 30 -18.87 -39.69 37.93
C GLN A 30 -18.89 -40.09 36.45
N ASP A 31 -17.84 -40.80 36.04
CA ASP A 31 -17.72 -41.45 34.74
C ASP A 31 -18.59 -42.72 34.74
N THR A 32 -19.62 -42.73 33.90
CA THR A 32 -20.37 -43.93 33.56
C THR A 32 -20.43 -44.05 32.04
N THR A 33 -19.49 -44.77 31.45
CA THR A 33 -19.71 -46.00 30.65
C THR A 33 -18.57 -46.26 29.66
N GLY A 34 -18.16 -47.53 29.56
CA GLY A 34 -17.78 -48.12 28.27
C GLY A 34 -16.30 -48.27 28.00
N ASN A 35 -15.70 -49.28 28.63
CA ASN A 35 -14.40 -49.86 28.28
C ASN A 35 -14.35 -50.18 26.76
N ARG A 36 -13.51 -49.47 25.98
CA ARG A 36 -13.14 -49.83 24.60
C ARG A 36 -11.62 -49.76 24.42
N PRO A 37 -11.02 -50.66 23.62
CA PRO A 37 -9.57 -50.85 23.62
C PRO A 37 -8.86 -49.68 22.94
N ARG A 38 -7.78 -49.18 23.58
CA ARG A 38 -6.82 -48.27 22.93
C ARG A 38 -6.14 -49.00 21.77
N PRO A 39 -5.94 -48.38 20.59
CA PRO A 39 -5.01 -48.89 19.61
C PRO A 39 -3.60 -48.84 20.20
N ALA A 40 -2.87 -49.96 20.15
CA ALA A 40 -1.50 -50.04 20.60
C ALA A 40 -0.61 -49.12 19.74
N THR A 41 -0.17 -48.00 20.31
CA THR A 41 0.99 -47.25 19.80
C THR A 41 2.27 -47.94 20.29
N PRO A 42 3.29 -48.13 19.45
CA PRO A 42 4.58 -48.65 19.91
C PRO A 42 5.15 -47.75 21.00
N ASP A 43 5.58 -48.34 22.11
CA ASP A 43 6.32 -47.62 23.16
C ASP A 43 7.65 -47.13 22.59
N VAL A 44 7.74 -45.82 22.36
CA VAL A 44 9.02 -45.16 22.06
C VAL A 44 9.79 -45.07 23.40
N PRO A 45 11.04 -45.56 23.48
CA PRO A 45 11.81 -45.54 24.72
C PRO A 45 11.94 -44.11 25.24
N GLN A 46 11.61 -43.89 26.52
CA GLN A 46 11.67 -42.57 27.16
C GLN A 46 13.09 -42.01 27.34
N ASN A 47 14.13 -42.71 26.88
CA ASN A 47 15.51 -42.38 27.24
C ASN A 47 16.51 -42.57 26.09
N SER A 48 16.27 -41.93 24.95
CA SER A 48 17.24 -41.90 23.86
C SER A 48 17.40 -40.50 23.29
N SER A 49 18.65 -40.06 23.16
CA SER A 49 19.13 -38.88 22.41
C SER A 49 18.84 -38.93 20.90
N LEU A 50 17.94 -39.82 20.46
CA LEU A 50 17.50 -39.99 19.09
C LEU A 50 16.61 -38.82 18.67
N LYS A 51 17.13 -38.01 17.75
CA LYS A 51 16.41 -36.89 17.14
C LYS A 51 15.53 -37.42 16.00
N ILE A 52 14.23 -37.56 16.26
CA ILE A 52 13.24 -38.02 15.27
C ILE A 52 12.80 -36.82 14.42
N PHE A 53 13.07 -36.84 13.12
CA PHE A 53 12.72 -35.75 12.20
C PHE A 53 11.22 -35.70 11.88
N ILE A 54 10.60 -34.52 11.86
CA ILE A 54 9.19 -34.39 11.46
C ILE A 54 9.11 -34.42 9.93
N GLN A 55 8.59 -35.52 9.38
CA GLN A 55 8.47 -35.74 7.94
C GLN A 55 7.24 -35.06 7.35
N SER A 56 6.12 -34.98 8.06
CA SER A 56 4.96 -34.20 7.65
C SER A 56 4.09 -33.85 8.84
N LEU A 57 3.39 -32.72 8.75
CA LEU A 57 2.35 -32.30 9.68
C LEU A 57 1.09 -31.93 8.90
N SER A 58 0.09 -32.80 8.98
CA SER A 58 -1.23 -32.57 8.36
C SER A 58 -2.30 -32.34 9.41
N VAL A 59 -3.21 -31.42 9.12
CA VAL A 59 -4.40 -31.15 9.93
C VAL A 59 -5.62 -31.41 9.05
N SER A 60 -6.61 -32.09 9.60
CA SER A 60 -7.86 -32.37 8.88
C SER A 60 -9.05 -32.33 9.83
N GLY A 61 -10.24 -32.04 9.29
CA GLY A 61 -11.49 -31.98 10.04
C GLY A 61 -11.84 -30.59 10.60
N ASN A 62 -10.97 -29.60 10.38
CA ASN A 62 -11.19 -28.19 10.73
C ASN A 62 -11.96 -27.45 9.61
N LYS A 63 -13.24 -27.13 9.86
CA LYS A 63 -14.09 -26.30 9.00
C LYS A 63 -14.18 -24.87 9.53
N ALA A 64 -14.19 -24.69 10.84
CA ALA A 64 -14.38 -23.40 11.51
C ALA A 64 -13.10 -22.57 11.60
N VAL A 65 -11.96 -23.22 11.81
CA VAL A 65 -10.65 -22.56 11.96
C VAL A 65 -9.78 -22.87 10.74
N PRO A 66 -9.24 -21.86 10.03
CA PRO A 66 -8.33 -22.09 8.91
C PRO A 66 -7.07 -22.84 9.35
N THR A 67 -6.61 -23.79 8.52
CA THR A 67 -5.42 -24.62 8.82
C THR A 67 -4.17 -23.80 9.12
N ASP A 68 -3.99 -22.66 8.46
CA ASP A 68 -2.86 -21.76 8.69
C ASP A 68 -2.85 -21.16 10.10
N GLU A 69 -4.03 -20.91 10.67
CA GLU A 69 -4.15 -20.36 12.03
C GLU A 69 -3.84 -21.43 13.06
N ILE A 70 -4.35 -22.65 12.85
CA ILE A 70 -4.01 -23.84 13.66
C ILE A 70 -2.49 -24.05 13.68
N LYS A 71 -1.86 -24.16 12.49
CA LYS A 71 -0.41 -24.32 12.38
C LYS A 71 0.37 -23.11 12.92
N GLY A 72 -0.24 -21.93 12.92
CA GLY A 72 0.31 -20.70 13.48
C GLY A 72 0.51 -20.78 14.99
N GLU A 73 -0.52 -21.25 15.70
CA GLU A 73 -0.57 -21.36 17.17
C GLU A 73 0.26 -22.54 17.74
N MET A 74 0.47 -23.58 16.92
CA MET A 74 1.29 -24.72 17.29
C MET A 74 2.77 -24.36 17.46
N ILE A 75 3.41 -24.99 18.44
CA ILE A 75 4.84 -24.99 18.70
C ILE A 75 5.54 -26.04 17.81
N THR A 76 4.95 -27.23 17.68
CA THR A 76 5.42 -28.29 16.77
C THR A 76 5.17 -27.85 15.35
N LYS A 77 6.24 -27.61 14.59
CA LYS A 77 6.17 -27.23 13.18
C LYS A 77 7.03 -28.18 12.36
N GLU A 78 6.51 -28.59 11.21
CA GLU A 78 7.34 -29.17 10.17
C GLU A 78 8.23 -28.08 9.55
N ASN A 79 9.32 -28.49 8.91
CA ASN A 79 10.06 -27.57 8.06
C ASN A 79 9.16 -27.04 6.94
N THR A 80 9.36 -25.77 6.58
CA THR A 80 8.60 -25.08 5.53
C THR A 80 8.59 -25.91 4.25
N THR A 81 7.41 -26.34 3.83
CA THR A 81 7.23 -27.29 2.72
C THR A 81 6.34 -26.68 1.64
N TYR A 82 6.81 -26.69 0.40
CA TYR A 82 6.07 -26.29 -0.80
C TYR A 82 5.65 -27.53 -1.57
N PHE A 83 4.46 -27.48 -2.19
CA PHE A 83 3.90 -28.58 -2.99
C PHE A 83 3.84 -29.94 -2.26
N GLY A 84 3.92 -29.95 -0.93
CA GLY A 84 3.88 -31.16 -0.10
C GLY A 84 5.19 -31.96 -0.02
N PHE A 85 6.24 -31.61 -0.77
CA PHE A 85 7.51 -32.35 -0.77
C PHE A 85 8.77 -31.47 -0.83
N PHE A 86 8.67 -30.24 -1.35
CA PHE A 86 9.84 -29.40 -1.60
C PHE A 86 10.19 -28.55 -0.38
N ARG A 87 11.38 -28.74 0.20
CA ARG A 87 11.86 -28.06 1.42
C ARG A 87 13.13 -27.24 1.16
N PRO A 88 13.03 -26.10 0.46
CA PRO A 88 14.20 -25.35 0.02
C PRO A 88 15.06 -24.84 1.18
N TRP A 89 14.46 -24.39 2.30
CA TRP A 89 15.21 -23.82 3.42
C TRP A 89 15.98 -24.87 4.22
N LEU A 90 15.40 -26.06 4.39
CA LEU A 90 16.14 -27.21 4.93
C LEU A 90 17.28 -27.60 3.99
N GLY A 91 17.04 -27.54 2.67
CA GLY A 91 18.05 -27.70 1.64
C GLY A 91 19.22 -26.72 1.80
N LEU A 92 18.94 -25.41 1.93
CA LEU A 92 19.98 -24.39 2.16
C LEU A 92 20.73 -24.58 3.49
N TYR A 93 20.01 -24.96 4.55
CA TYR A 93 20.61 -25.27 5.83
C TYR A 93 21.62 -26.42 5.75
N ASN A 94 21.25 -27.47 5.00
CA ASN A 94 22.11 -28.63 4.76
C ASN A 94 23.23 -28.32 3.76
N PHE A 95 22.96 -27.54 2.72
CA PHE A 95 23.96 -27.06 1.75
C PHE A 95 25.08 -26.29 2.44
N ALA A 96 24.77 -25.49 3.46
CA ALA A 96 25.78 -24.76 4.22
C ALA A 96 26.86 -25.67 4.86
N ASN A 97 26.61 -26.98 5.00
CA ASN A 97 27.60 -27.94 5.50
C ASN A 97 28.75 -28.22 4.52
N ILE A 98 28.69 -27.77 3.26
CA ILE A 98 29.83 -27.83 2.33
C ILE A 98 30.95 -26.86 2.72
N PHE A 99 30.62 -25.82 3.49
CA PHE A 99 31.59 -24.85 4.01
C PHE A 99 32.11 -25.35 5.36
N GLY A 100 33.38 -25.06 5.67
CA GLY A 100 34.01 -25.51 6.92
C GLY A 100 33.24 -25.08 8.18
N ASP A 101 33.32 -25.89 9.23
CA ASP A 101 32.50 -25.75 10.46
C ASP A 101 32.67 -24.42 11.21
N SER A 102 33.80 -23.73 11.00
CA SER A 102 34.10 -22.43 11.59
C SER A 102 33.90 -21.25 10.62
N SER A 103 33.35 -21.49 9.43
CA SER A 103 33.17 -20.43 8.43
C SER A 103 32.01 -19.49 8.79
N GLY A 104 32.27 -18.19 8.78
CA GLY A 104 31.23 -17.16 8.96
C GLY A 104 30.11 -17.28 7.91
N VAL A 105 30.44 -17.80 6.72
CA VAL A 105 29.50 -18.05 5.63
C VAL A 105 28.51 -19.18 5.96
N LYS A 106 28.98 -20.33 6.50
CA LYS A 106 28.09 -21.41 6.96
C LYS A 106 27.08 -20.91 7.98
N LEU A 107 27.58 -20.23 9.01
CA LEU A 107 26.76 -19.68 10.08
C LEU A 107 25.77 -18.63 9.54
N TRP A 108 26.20 -17.80 8.58
CA TRP A 108 25.33 -16.81 7.95
C TRP A 108 24.20 -17.46 7.15
N ILE A 109 24.51 -18.45 6.30
CA ILE A 109 23.50 -19.18 5.51
C ILE A 109 22.52 -19.89 6.45
N GLN A 110 23.02 -20.64 7.45
CA GLN A 110 22.17 -21.40 8.37
C GLN A 110 21.28 -20.52 9.25
N ARG A 111 21.75 -19.33 9.64
CA ARG A 111 20.98 -18.42 10.51
C ARG A 111 20.04 -17.49 9.73
N THR A 112 20.38 -17.16 8.49
CA THR A 112 19.68 -16.10 7.74
C THR A 112 18.81 -16.65 6.62
N LEU A 113 19.23 -17.73 5.95
CA LEU A 113 18.59 -18.25 4.74
C LEU A 113 18.01 -19.66 4.92
N GLY A 114 18.63 -20.48 5.77
CA GLY A 114 18.24 -21.87 6.01
C GLY A 114 17.25 -22.04 7.16
N GLU A 115 16.56 -23.18 7.16
CA GLU A 115 15.75 -23.62 8.29
C GLU A 115 16.34 -24.90 8.89
N ALA A 116 16.65 -24.87 10.19
CA ALA A 116 17.18 -26.04 10.89
C ALA A 116 16.16 -27.21 10.88
N PRO A 117 16.62 -28.47 10.86
CA PRO A 117 15.71 -29.62 10.90
C PRO A 117 14.82 -29.57 12.14
N ARG A 118 13.52 -29.80 11.96
CA ARG A 118 12.53 -29.83 13.05
C ARG A 118 12.38 -31.25 13.56
N TYR A 119 12.48 -31.39 14.87
CA TYR A 119 12.42 -32.69 15.54
C TYR A 119 11.17 -32.82 16.39
N TYR A 120 10.65 -34.04 16.43
CA TYR A 120 9.48 -34.40 17.21
C TYR A 120 9.83 -34.54 18.69
N THR A 121 9.00 -33.95 19.54
CA THR A 121 9.02 -34.16 20.98
C THR A 121 7.60 -34.34 21.49
N ARG A 122 7.33 -35.45 22.18
CA ARG A 122 5.99 -35.76 22.74
C ARG A 122 5.43 -34.62 23.61
N THR A 123 6.29 -33.98 24.40
CA THR A 123 5.93 -32.86 25.28
C THR A 123 5.43 -31.62 24.51
N LEU A 124 6.06 -31.30 23.37
CA LEU A 124 5.66 -30.14 22.56
C LEU A 124 4.32 -30.40 21.87
N LEU A 125 4.15 -31.60 21.31
CA LEU A 125 2.89 -31.99 20.68
C LEU A 125 1.74 -32.02 21.70
N GLY A 126 1.97 -32.48 22.93
CA GLY A 126 0.98 -32.39 24.00
C GLY A 126 0.54 -30.95 24.28
N LYS A 127 1.50 -30.03 24.45
CA LYS A 127 1.19 -28.59 24.62
C LYS A 127 0.41 -28.00 23.44
N ASP A 128 0.70 -28.45 22.23
CA ASP A 128 -0.05 -28.02 21.04
C ASP A 128 -1.48 -28.50 21.09
N THR A 129 -1.75 -29.74 21.50
CA THR A 129 -3.14 -30.20 21.64
C THR A 129 -3.94 -29.36 22.65
N ASP A 130 -3.32 -28.92 23.75
CA ASP A 130 -3.98 -28.07 24.74
C ASP A 130 -4.26 -26.66 24.19
N LYS A 131 -3.28 -26.05 23.52
CA LYS A 131 -3.45 -24.76 22.83
C LYS A 131 -4.52 -24.82 21.75
N LEU A 132 -4.56 -25.90 20.98
CA LEU A 132 -5.56 -26.06 19.94
C LEU A 132 -6.95 -26.22 20.55
N ARG A 133 -7.11 -26.94 21.68
CA ARG A 133 -8.40 -26.97 22.40
C ARG A 133 -8.83 -25.55 22.83
N GLU A 134 -7.90 -24.76 23.34
CA GLU A 134 -8.15 -23.36 23.71
C GLU A 134 -8.54 -22.52 22.49
N LEU A 135 -7.83 -22.67 21.36
CA LEU A 135 -8.14 -22.00 20.09
C LEU A 135 -9.56 -22.34 19.61
N PHE A 136 -9.92 -23.62 19.57
CA PHE A 136 -11.25 -24.04 19.16
C PHE A 136 -12.33 -23.55 20.13
N PHE A 137 -12.04 -23.49 21.44
CA PHE A 137 -12.91 -22.85 22.41
C PHE A 137 -13.15 -21.36 22.08
N TYR A 138 -12.10 -20.60 21.76
CA TYR A 138 -12.23 -19.20 21.33
C TYR A 138 -13.06 -19.02 20.05
N TYR A 139 -13.06 -20.03 19.18
CA TYR A 139 -13.86 -20.09 17.96
C TYR A 139 -15.27 -20.70 18.15
N GLY A 140 -15.66 -21.04 19.38
CA GLY A 140 -17.00 -21.52 19.71
C GLY A 140 -17.17 -23.03 19.71
N TYR A 141 -16.10 -23.82 19.78
CA TYR A 141 -16.15 -25.28 19.76
C TYR A 141 -15.52 -25.85 21.04
N PRO A 142 -16.19 -25.72 22.20
CA PRO A 142 -15.66 -26.17 23.49
C PRO A 142 -15.51 -27.69 23.58
N SER A 143 -16.31 -28.44 22.82
CA SER A 143 -16.28 -29.89 22.77
C SER A 143 -15.38 -30.44 21.66
N ALA A 144 -14.56 -29.60 21.02
CA ALA A 144 -13.66 -30.04 19.97
C ALA A 144 -12.68 -31.12 20.48
N GLN A 145 -12.65 -32.25 19.78
CA GLN A 145 -11.70 -33.33 20.05
C GLN A 145 -10.52 -33.20 19.10
N ILE A 146 -9.32 -33.33 19.65
CA ILE A 146 -8.06 -33.20 18.91
C ILE A 146 -7.29 -34.49 19.11
N ASP A 147 -7.31 -35.32 18.08
CA ASP A 147 -6.65 -36.62 18.05
C ASP A 147 -5.36 -36.55 17.24
N THR A 148 -4.28 -37.09 17.79
CA THR A 148 -2.98 -37.15 17.12
C THR A 148 -2.67 -38.58 16.69
N SER A 149 -2.47 -38.80 15.39
CA SER A 149 -1.95 -40.05 14.83
C SER A 149 -0.48 -39.87 14.43
N LEU A 150 0.38 -40.75 14.92
CA LEU A 150 1.82 -40.74 14.65
C LEU A 150 2.20 -41.98 13.85
N ARG A 151 2.91 -41.80 12.73
CA ARG A 151 3.50 -42.91 11.97
C ARG A 151 5.02 -42.73 11.92
N PHE A 152 5.74 -43.57 12.66
CA PHE A 152 7.20 -43.56 12.67
C PHE A 152 7.75 -44.38 11.51
N ALA A 153 8.84 -43.91 10.90
CA ALA A 153 9.62 -44.70 9.96
C ALA A 153 10.21 -45.95 10.66
N SER A 154 10.38 -47.05 9.92
CA SER A 154 10.88 -48.33 10.47
C SER A 154 12.24 -48.22 11.16
N ASN A 155 13.07 -47.24 10.77
CA ASN A 155 14.37 -46.95 11.36
C ASN A 155 14.35 -45.82 12.42
N LEU A 156 13.16 -45.35 12.83
CA LEU A 156 12.94 -44.24 13.76
C LEU A 156 13.61 -42.90 13.37
N SER A 157 14.00 -42.75 12.11
CA SER A 157 14.63 -41.51 11.62
C SER A 157 13.64 -40.36 11.42
N GLY A 158 12.35 -40.67 11.26
CA GLY A 158 11.31 -39.68 11.03
C GLY A 158 9.91 -40.10 11.48
N VAL A 159 9.01 -39.10 11.55
CA VAL A 159 7.61 -39.28 11.93
C VAL A 159 6.68 -38.42 11.07
N ASP A 160 5.59 -39.01 10.61
CA ASP A 160 4.45 -38.30 10.06
C ASP A 160 3.41 -38.05 11.16
N ILE A 161 3.03 -36.78 11.34
CA ILE A 161 2.08 -36.33 12.34
C ILE A 161 0.79 -35.94 11.62
N LYS A 162 -0.32 -36.60 11.99
CA LYS A 162 -1.66 -36.23 11.54
C LYS A 162 -2.50 -35.80 12.74
N ILE A 163 -2.99 -34.58 12.71
CA ILE A 163 -3.97 -34.05 13.67
C ILE A 163 -5.34 -34.16 13.03
N ASN A 164 -6.19 -35.00 13.61
CA ASN A 164 -7.59 -35.09 13.23
C ASN A 164 -8.41 -34.30 14.25
N ILE A 165 -9.16 -33.32 13.76
CA ILE A 165 -9.99 -32.46 14.59
C ILE A 165 -11.43 -32.82 14.33
N THR A 166 -12.15 -33.14 15.40
CA THR A 166 -13.60 -33.30 15.38
C THR A 166 -14.19 -32.14 16.16
N GLU A 167 -14.71 -31.14 15.45
CA GLU A 167 -15.18 -29.88 16.04
C GLU A 167 -16.34 -30.07 17.03
N ASN A 168 -17.16 -31.11 16.79
CA ASN A 168 -18.41 -31.39 17.51
C ASN A 168 -19.38 -30.19 17.47
N GLU A 169 -20.44 -30.24 18.28
CA GLU A 169 -21.48 -29.22 18.27
C GLU A 169 -20.94 -27.84 18.70
N PRO A 170 -21.21 -26.77 17.93
CA PRO A 170 -20.78 -25.44 18.30
C PRO A 170 -21.59 -24.89 19.47
N LEU A 171 -20.91 -24.10 20.29
CA LEU A 171 -21.51 -23.19 21.25
C LEU A 171 -22.24 -22.08 20.47
N ARG A 172 -23.57 -22.00 20.59
CA ARG A 172 -24.37 -20.96 19.91
C ARG A 172 -24.76 -19.86 20.87
N ILE A 173 -24.78 -18.63 20.39
CA ILE A 173 -25.25 -17.48 21.16
C ILE A 173 -26.76 -17.63 21.36
N ASP A 174 -27.19 -17.81 22.61
CA ASP A 174 -28.59 -17.95 22.98
C ASP A 174 -29.20 -16.62 23.41
N SER A 175 -28.42 -15.78 24.07
CA SER A 175 -28.87 -14.46 24.52
C SER A 175 -27.70 -13.48 24.60
N ILE A 176 -27.99 -12.22 24.25
CA ILE A 176 -27.06 -11.10 24.36
C ILE A 176 -27.72 -10.06 25.25
N PHE A 177 -27.06 -9.72 26.34
CA PHE A 177 -27.53 -8.70 27.27
C PHE A 177 -26.56 -7.54 27.31
N TYR A 178 -27.07 -6.34 27.07
CA TYR A 178 -26.37 -5.09 27.31
C TYR A 178 -26.95 -4.46 28.58
N LEU A 179 -26.19 -4.54 29.67
CA LEU A 179 -26.59 -4.07 30.99
C LEU A 179 -25.99 -2.69 31.26
N GLY A 180 -26.65 -1.88 32.07
CA GLY A 180 -26.15 -0.54 32.44
C GLY A 180 -26.29 0.51 31.34
N ILE A 181 -27.07 0.22 30.30
CA ILE A 181 -27.41 1.15 29.21
C ILE A 181 -28.87 1.65 29.29
N ASP A 182 -29.57 1.38 30.38
CA ASP A 182 -30.99 1.73 30.54
C ASP A 182 -31.22 3.25 30.56
N SER A 183 -30.21 4.02 30.97
CA SER A 183 -30.21 5.48 30.96
C SER A 183 -29.98 6.10 29.57
N LEU A 184 -29.65 5.29 28.55
CA LEU A 184 -29.43 5.77 27.19
C LEU A 184 -30.75 6.03 26.46
N SER A 185 -30.74 7.01 25.55
CA SER A 185 -31.89 7.30 24.69
C SER A 185 -32.28 6.09 23.83
N ALA A 186 -33.54 6.05 23.39
CA ALA A 186 -34.03 4.99 22.52
C ALA A 186 -33.21 4.89 21.21
N ASP A 187 -32.80 6.03 20.65
CA ASP A 187 -31.99 6.09 19.42
C ASP A 187 -30.61 5.47 19.60
N VAL A 188 -29.93 5.77 20.71
CA VAL A 188 -28.61 5.20 21.01
C VAL A 188 -28.73 3.68 21.22
N ARG A 189 -29.77 3.23 21.93
CA ARG A 189 -30.05 1.79 22.11
C ARG A 189 -30.38 1.10 20.78
N GLY A 190 -31.12 1.75 19.89
CA GLY A 190 -31.38 1.27 18.54
C GLY A 190 -30.09 1.10 17.73
N ALA A 191 -29.22 2.11 17.74
CA ALA A 191 -27.94 2.09 17.03
C ALA A 191 -26.96 1.03 17.57
N LEU A 192 -27.03 0.70 18.86
CA LEU A 192 -26.27 -0.41 19.45
C LEU A 192 -26.70 -1.75 18.83
N ASN A 193 -28.00 -1.98 18.67
CA ASN A 193 -28.54 -3.23 18.14
C ASN A 193 -28.37 -3.36 16.61
N GLU A 194 -28.68 -2.31 15.83
CA GLU A 194 -28.64 -2.36 14.35
C GLU A 194 -27.26 -2.70 13.79
N LYS A 195 -26.20 -2.24 14.46
CA LYS A 195 -24.81 -2.40 14.02
C LYS A 195 -24.05 -3.46 14.82
N SER A 196 -24.76 -4.32 15.54
CA SER A 196 -24.11 -5.38 16.31
C SER A 196 -23.33 -6.32 15.40
N LEU A 197 -22.13 -6.68 15.84
CA LEU A 197 -21.27 -7.64 15.15
C LEU A 197 -21.63 -9.10 15.49
N MET A 198 -22.65 -9.32 16.33
CA MET A 198 -23.08 -10.63 16.78
C MET A 198 -24.61 -10.69 16.90
N GLN A 199 -25.20 -11.83 16.56
CA GLN A 199 -26.64 -12.06 16.65
C GLN A 199 -26.96 -13.35 17.40
N GLN A 200 -28.19 -13.44 17.90
CA GLN A 200 -28.71 -14.68 18.47
C GLN A 200 -28.70 -15.79 17.41
N GLY A 201 -28.21 -16.97 17.77
CA GLY A 201 -28.06 -18.13 16.88
C GLY A 201 -26.69 -18.27 16.22
N ASP A 202 -25.88 -17.20 16.21
CA ASP A 202 -24.51 -17.24 15.70
C ASP A 202 -23.66 -18.24 16.48
N VAL A 203 -22.64 -18.79 15.82
CA VAL A 203 -21.59 -19.55 16.52
C VAL A 203 -20.79 -18.57 17.37
N PHE A 204 -20.62 -18.90 18.65
CA PHE A 204 -19.88 -18.07 19.59
C PHE A 204 -18.45 -17.85 19.08
N ASN A 205 -17.99 -16.60 19.06
CA ASN A 205 -16.61 -16.27 18.75
C ASN A 205 -16.12 -15.17 19.69
N TYR A 206 -15.09 -15.47 20.47
CA TYR A 206 -14.59 -14.54 21.48
C TYR A 206 -14.01 -13.25 20.88
N LYS A 207 -13.44 -13.31 19.67
CA LYS A 207 -12.97 -12.11 18.96
C LYS A 207 -14.14 -11.19 18.62
N SER A 208 -15.26 -11.74 18.15
CA SER A 208 -16.48 -10.96 17.89
C SER A 208 -17.01 -10.28 19.16
N VAL A 209 -16.88 -10.94 20.31
CA VAL A 209 -17.25 -10.37 21.61
C VAL A 209 -16.38 -9.15 21.96
N LEU A 210 -15.05 -9.26 21.79
CA LEU A 210 -14.12 -8.15 22.04
C LEU A 210 -14.32 -6.99 21.05
N ASP A 211 -14.52 -7.32 19.77
CA ASP A 211 -14.80 -6.32 18.73
C ASP A 211 -16.09 -5.57 19.02
N GLU A 212 -17.14 -6.29 19.45
CA GLU A 212 -18.42 -5.71 19.83
C GLU A 212 -18.29 -4.80 21.05
N GLN A 213 -17.55 -5.24 22.09
CA GLN A 213 -17.24 -4.40 23.24
C GLN A 213 -16.57 -3.08 22.82
N GLN A 214 -15.54 -3.16 21.97
CA GLN A 214 -14.81 -1.99 21.51
C GLN A 214 -15.70 -1.07 20.65
N ARG A 215 -16.53 -1.64 19.77
CA ARG A 215 -17.49 -0.90 18.95
C ARG A 215 -18.47 -0.12 19.82
N ILE A 216 -19.02 -0.75 20.86
CA ILE A 216 -19.99 -0.12 21.77
C ILE A 216 -19.33 1.00 22.55
N VAL A 217 -18.14 0.77 23.13
CA VAL A 217 -17.39 1.83 23.83
C VAL A 217 -17.11 3.01 22.90
N ALA A 218 -16.68 2.76 21.67
CA ALA A 218 -16.45 3.81 20.68
C ALA A 218 -17.73 4.57 20.33
N LEU A 219 -18.86 3.87 20.17
CA LEU A 219 -20.17 4.50 19.92
C LEU A 219 -20.59 5.39 21.10
N LEU A 220 -20.49 4.89 22.34
CA LEU A 220 -20.84 5.65 23.55
C LEU A 220 -19.99 6.93 23.67
N GLN A 221 -18.69 6.81 23.45
CA GLN A 221 -17.78 7.95 23.43
C GLN A 221 -18.07 8.95 22.30
N ASP A 222 -18.62 8.48 21.17
CA ASP A 222 -18.98 9.33 20.03
C ASP A 222 -20.33 10.05 20.24
N VAL A 223 -21.20 9.55 21.11
CA VAL A 223 -22.54 10.13 21.40
C VAL A 223 -22.60 10.90 22.73
N GLY A 224 -21.46 11.31 23.28
CA GLY A 224 -21.43 12.17 24.47
C GLY A 224 -21.03 11.52 25.78
N TYR A 225 -20.57 10.26 25.81
CA TYR A 225 -20.13 9.59 27.04
C TYR A 225 -18.60 9.42 27.05
N PRO A 226 -17.82 10.48 27.32
CA PRO A 226 -16.37 10.48 27.09
C PRO A 226 -15.60 9.60 28.08
N PHE A 227 -16.24 9.24 29.21
CA PHE A 227 -15.67 8.38 30.24
C PHE A 227 -16.17 6.93 30.16
N ALA A 228 -16.94 6.58 29.12
CA ALA A 228 -17.25 5.19 28.84
C ALA A 228 -15.93 4.46 28.51
N VAL A 229 -15.52 3.53 29.37
CA VAL A 229 -14.28 2.77 29.22
C VAL A 229 -14.52 1.31 29.56
N ARG A 230 -13.76 0.44 28.89
CA ARG A 230 -13.65 -1.01 29.03
C ARG A 230 -14.35 -1.60 30.28
N ASP A 231 -15.62 -1.93 30.11
CA ASP A 231 -16.42 -2.59 31.13
C ASP A 231 -16.27 -4.12 31.08
N SER A 232 -16.89 -4.85 32.01
CA SER A 232 -16.75 -6.31 32.06
C SER A 232 -17.63 -7.02 31.03
N VAL A 233 -17.07 -8.07 30.43
CA VAL A 233 -17.84 -9.04 29.65
C VAL A 233 -17.81 -10.36 30.39
N SER A 234 -18.98 -10.95 30.59
CA SER A 234 -19.10 -12.31 31.13
C SER A 234 -19.80 -13.19 30.11
N VAL A 235 -19.28 -14.41 29.96
CA VAL A 235 -19.84 -15.44 29.09
C VAL A 235 -20.20 -16.62 29.96
N ASP A 236 -21.46 -16.98 29.94
CA ASP A 236 -22.03 -18.09 30.68
C ASP A 236 -22.39 -19.19 29.70
N THR A 237 -21.92 -20.41 29.94
CA THR A 237 -22.06 -21.53 29.00
C THR A 237 -22.82 -22.68 29.65
N LEU A 238 -23.93 -23.09 29.04
CA LEU A 238 -24.74 -24.23 29.49
C LEU A 238 -25.36 -24.93 28.29
N ASN A 239 -25.29 -26.26 28.23
CA ASN A 239 -25.93 -27.07 27.17
C ASN A 239 -25.64 -26.59 25.72
N ASN A 240 -24.37 -26.33 25.39
CA ASN A 240 -23.93 -25.79 24.08
C ASN A 240 -24.57 -24.44 23.70
N LYS A 241 -25.03 -23.68 24.70
CA LYS A 241 -25.52 -22.31 24.54
C LYS A 241 -24.65 -21.34 25.33
N ALA A 242 -24.38 -20.18 24.75
CA ALA A 242 -23.69 -19.07 25.38
C ALA A 242 -24.65 -17.90 25.64
N GLY A 243 -24.72 -17.47 26.90
CA GLY A 243 -25.28 -16.19 27.28
C GLY A 243 -24.14 -15.17 27.42
N VAL A 244 -24.16 -14.14 26.58
CA VAL A 244 -23.14 -13.07 26.61
C VAL A 244 -23.72 -11.86 27.31
N ARG A 245 -23.08 -11.42 28.39
CA ARG A 245 -23.50 -10.24 29.17
C ARG A 245 -22.39 -9.20 29.11
N PHE A 246 -22.70 -8.09 28.46
CA PHE A 246 -21.90 -6.87 28.52
C PHE A 246 -22.47 -6.00 29.63
N LEU A 247 -21.66 -5.69 30.63
CA LEU A 247 -21.97 -4.61 31.55
C LEU A 247 -21.39 -3.33 30.97
N PHE A 248 -22.11 -2.21 30.99
CA PHE A 248 -21.57 -0.91 30.63
C PHE A 248 -21.81 0.13 31.73
N GLN A 249 -20.88 1.07 31.88
CA GLN A 249 -21.00 2.20 32.80
C GLN A 249 -20.71 3.53 32.08
N PRO A 250 -21.66 4.02 31.26
CA PRO A 250 -21.47 5.23 30.46
C PRO A 250 -21.27 6.51 31.29
N LYS A 251 -21.61 6.49 32.59
CA LYS A 251 -21.63 7.65 33.49
C LYS A 251 -22.59 8.74 33.01
N GLU A 252 -22.11 9.95 32.75
CA GLU A 252 -22.88 11.13 32.38
C GLU A 252 -22.65 11.49 30.91
N GLN A 253 -23.72 11.96 30.24
CA GLN A 253 -23.62 12.50 28.90
C GLN A 253 -23.18 13.96 28.97
N LEU A 254 -22.12 14.32 28.25
CA LEU A 254 -21.48 15.62 28.32
C LEU A 254 -21.45 16.31 26.96
N VAL A 255 -21.54 17.64 27.01
CA VAL A 255 -21.16 18.52 25.90
C VAL A 255 -19.79 19.13 26.16
N PHE A 256 -19.07 19.55 25.13
CA PHE A 256 -17.85 20.31 25.32
C PHE A 256 -18.16 21.67 25.98
N GLY A 257 -17.41 21.99 27.03
CA GLY A 257 -17.38 23.30 27.66
C GLY A 257 -16.44 24.25 26.91
N ASN A 258 -15.96 25.29 27.61
CA ASN A 258 -14.96 26.18 27.05
C ASN A 258 -13.66 25.40 26.78
N ILE A 259 -13.07 25.66 25.62
CA ILE A 259 -11.83 25.00 25.20
C ILE A 259 -10.69 25.98 25.40
N ARG A 260 -9.64 25.54 26.09
CA ARG A 260 -8.38 26.30 26.18
C ARG A 260 -7.32 25.64 25.31
N VAL A 261 -6.59 26.43 24.54
CA VAL A 261 -5.44 25.96 23.77
C VAL A 261 -4.20 26.68 24.28
N LEU A 262 -3.18 25.91 24.67
CA LEU A 262 -1.89 26.41 25.09
C LEU A 262 -0.88 26.07 23.99
N VAL A 263 -0.24 27.08 23.40
CA VAL A 263 0.76 26.90 22.36
C VAL A 263 2.14 27.20 22.93
N HIS A 264 2.97 26.16 23.00
CA HIS A 264 4.30 26.17 23.61
C HIS A 264 5.40 26.40 22.57
N ASN A 265 6.54 26.91 23.04
CA ASN A 265 7.72 27.17 22.22
C ASN A 265 8.46 25.86 21.84
N PRO A 266 9.00 25.70 20.60
CA PRO A 266 9.81 24.53 20.24
C PRO A 266 11.13 24.42 21.02
N PHE A 267 11.82 25.54 21.27
CA PHE A 267 13.26 25.56 21.58
C PHE A 267 13.62 26.12 22.96
N GLY A 268 12.64 26.55 23.75
CA GLY A 268 12.91 27.19 25.04
C GLY A 268 11.77 26.98 26.05
N PRO A 269 12.02 27.31 27.33
CA PRO A 269 10.97 27.32 28.33
C PRO A 269 9.89 28.34 27.96
N ASP A 270 8.65 28.04 28.31
CA ASP A 270 7.56 28.98 28.10
C ASP A 270 7.80 30.24 28.92
N SER A 271 7.65 31.39 28.27
CA SER A 271 7.65 32.70 28.92
C SER A 271 6.30 33.34 28.73
N THR A 272 5.72 33.84 29.83
CA THR A 272 4.47 34.62 29.80
C THR A 272 4.71 36.08 29.47
N ALA A 273 5.98 36.52 29.35
CA ALA A 273 6.32 37.91 29.02
C ALA A 273 5.79 38.33 27.64
N GLU A 274 5.63 37.37 26.73
CA GLU A 274 5.16 37.57 25.35
C GLU A 274 3.89 36.72 25.09
N LEU A 275 3.00 36.63 26.09
CA LEU A 275 1.73 35.92 25.95
C LEU A 275 0.78 36.67 25.01
N ARG A 276 0.30 36.00 23.97
CA ARG A 276 -0.79 36.48 23.12
C ARG A 276 -2.03 35.62 23.34
N THR A 277 -3.07 36.21 23.92
CA THR A 277 -4.36 35.54 24.14
C THR A 277 -5.39 36.06 23.16
N GLN A 278 -6.11 35.14 22.51
CA GLN A 278 -7.32 35.45 21.74
C GLN A 278 -8.45 34.53 22.15
N SER A 279 -9.59 35.12 22.53
CA SER A 279 -10.81 34.38 22.86
C SER A 279 -11.92 34.75 21.89
N GLU A 280 -12.57 33.75 21.32
CA GLU A 280 -13.69 33.86 20.38
C GLU A 280 -14.42 32.52 20.41
N ASP A 281 -15.76 32.52 20.30
CA ASP A 281 -16.61 31.32 20.33
C ASP A 281 -16.34 30.35 21.50
N SER A 282 -16.08 30.89 22.70
CA SER A 282 -15.72 30.10 23.90
C SER A 282 -14.46 29.23 23.75
N ILE A 283 -13.61 29.55 22.77
CA ILE A 283 -12.29 28.96 22.57
C ILE A 283 -11.25 30.04 22.86
N THR A 284 -10.42 29.80 23.86
CA THR A 284 -9.32 30.69 24.26
C THR A 284 -8.00 30.08 23.82
N ILE A 285 -7.24 30.81 23.00
CA ILE A 285 -5.94 30.38 22.50
C ILE A 285 -4.87 31.29 23.11
N ASP A 286 -3.98 30.68 23.88
CA ASP A 286 -2.83 31.31 24.53
C ASP A 286 -1.56 30.88 23.78
N ILE A 287 -0.87 31.84 23.15
CA ILE A 287 0.40 31.60 22.46
C ILE A 287 1.55 32.13 23.33
N LEU A 288 2.44 31.23 23.74
CA LEU A 288 3.57 31.52 24.61
C LEU A 288 4.80 31.86 23.76
N GLY A 289 5.17 33.16 23.72
CA GLY A 289 6.33 33.68 22.97
C GLY A 289 5.98 34.35 21.65
N GLU A 290 6.89 35.18 21.14
CA GLU A 290 6.72 35.86 19.85
C GLU A 290 6.95 34.92 18.66
N LYS A 291 5.85 34.49 18.03
CA LYS A 291 5.86 33.87 16.70
C LYS A 291 4.74 34.41 15.82
N TRP A 292 5.05 34.50 14.52
CA TRP A 292 4.09 34.80 13.47
C TRP A 292 3.13 33.62 13.28
N LEU A 293 2.18 33.42 14.21
CA LEU A 293 1.12 32.41 14.15
C LEU A 293 -0.22 33.08 14.40
N HIS A 294 -1.14 32.94 13.45
CA HIS A 294 -2.49 33.44 13.55
C HIS A 294 -3.40 32.37 14.20
N PRO A 295 -4.20 32.69 15.24
CA PRO A 295 -4.99 31.67 15.96
C PRO A 295 -6.00 30.92 15.07
N ASN A 296 -6.46 31.53 13.97
CA ASN A 296 -7.29 30.86 12.96
C ASN A 296 -6.66 29.59 12.37
N ALA A 297 -5.33 29.47 12.35
CA ALA A 297 -4.65 28.24 11.94
C ALA A 297 -5.03 27.04 12.82
N ILE A 298 -5.24 27.29 14.12
CA ILE A 298 -5.66 26.30 15.12
C ILE A 298 -7.18 26.13 15.08
N ARG A 299 -7.95 27.23 15.07
CA ARG A 299 -9.42 27.17 15.07
C ARG A 299 -9.97 26.33 13.91
N ARG A 300 -9.40 26.47 12.70
CA ARG A 300 -9.80 25.67 11.52
C ARG A 300 -9.46 24.18 11.64
N ALA A 301 -8.54 23.82 12.53
CA ALA A 301 -8.16 22.44 12.81
C ALA A 301 -9.00 21.79 13.91
N LEU A 302 -9.75 22.56 14.71
CA LEU A 302 -10.62 22.06 15.77
C LEU A 302 -11.92 21.52 15.17
N ALA A 303 -12.11 20.20 15.21
CA ALA A 303 -13.34 19.56 14.75
C ALA A 303 -14.47 19.61 15.80
N TYR A 304 -14.11 19.67 17.10
CA TYR A 304 -15.07 19.86 18.18
C TYR A 304 -15.18 21.32 18.59
N LYS A 305 -16.37 21.73 19.05
CA LYS A 305 -16.69 23.10 19.46
C LYS A 305 -17.42 23.10 20.81
N PRO A 306 -17.34 24.18 21.60
CA PRO A 306 -18.16 24.31 22.81
C PRO A 306 -19.65 24.16 22.48
N GLY A 307 -20.38 23.44 23.33
CA GLY A 307 -21.83 23.24 23.23
C GLY A 307 -22.30 22.03 22.44
N ILE A 308 -21.42 21.33 21.70
CA ILE A 308 -21.78 20.05 21.04
C ILE A 308 -21.46 18.85 21.94
N LEU A 309 -22.14 17.73 21.74
CA LEU A 309 -21.85 16.47 22.46
C LEU A 309 -20.38 16.09 22.32
N THR A 310 -19.78 15.59 23.40
CA THR A 310 -18.40 15.11 23.33
C THR A 310 -18.29 13.92 22.39
N SER A 311 -17.30 13.92 21.50
CA SER A 311 -17.10 12.85 20.53
C SER A 311 -15.63 12.49 20.38
N ASN A 312 -15.29 11.21 20.56
CA ASN A 312 -13.92 10.74 20.35
C ASN A 312 -13.52 10.83 18.86
N ARG A 313 -14.49 10.66 17.96
CA ARG A 313 -14.31 10.95 16.52
C ARG A 313 -13.85 12.37 16.25
N ASP A 314 -14.45 13.37 16.90
CA ASP A 314 -14.06 14.77 16.69
C ASP A 314 -12.69 15.08 17.32
N LEU A 315 -12.36 14.47 18.47
CA LEU A 315 -11.02 14.57 19.06
C LEU A 315 -9.95 13.97 18.13
N ASN A 316 -10.20 12.78 17.58
CA ASN A 316 -9.30 12.13 16.63
C ASN A 316 -9.20 12.89 15.31
N ASN A 317 -10.32 13.45 14.81
CA ASN A 317 -10.31 14.30 13.63
C ASN A 317 -9.48 15.57 13.90
N THR A 318 -9.61 16.19 15.07
CA THR A 318 -8.79 17.34 15.46
C THR A 318 -7.31 17.01 15.49
N ARG A 319 -6.91 15.88 16.08
CA ARG A 319 -5.52 15.39 16.04
C ARG A 319 -5.01 15.27 14.61
N ARG A 320 -5.80 14.64 13.74
CA ARG A 320 -5.48 14.48 12.31
C ARG A 320 -5.32 15.83 11.61
N LEU A 321 -6.24 16.77 11.83
CA LEU A 321 -6.23 18.11 11.22
C LEU A 321 -5.07 18.97 11.73
N LEU A 322 -4.74 18.90 13.03
CA LEU A 322 -3.56 19.56 13.59
C LEU A 322 -2.26 18.97 13.04
N GLY A 323 -2.15 17.64 13.00
CA GLY A 323 -1.00 16.96 12.38
C GLY A 323 -0.82 17.34 10.91
N ARG A 324 -1.93 17.54 10.19
CA ARG A 324 -1.92 18.00 8.80
C ARG A 324 -1.35 19.41 8.60
N THR A 325 -1.42 20.27 9.61
CA THR A 325 -0.80 21.61 9.53
C THR A 325 0.73 21.54 9.56
N GLU A 326 1.31 20.42 10.01
CA GLU A 326 2.74 20.25 10.29
C GLU A 326 3.32 21.26 11.30
N LEU A 327 2.50 22.15 11.88
CA LEU A 327 2.93 23.20 12.81
C LEU A 327 3.37 22.67 14.16
N PHE A 328 2.85 21.50 14.57
CA PHE A 328 2.99 21.00 15.94
C PHE A 328 3.75 19.67 15.95
N GLU A 329 4.75 19.58 16.83
CA GLU A 329 5.47 18.34 17.13
C GLU A 329 4.61 17.41 18.00
N SER A 330 3.80 17.98 18.89
CA SER A 330 2.86 17.23 19.73
C SER A 330 1.55 17.98 19.93
N SER A 331 0.48 17.20 20.09
CA SER A 331 -0.85 17.68 20.50
C SER A 331 -1.40 16.80 21.62
N LEU A 332 -1.55 17.36 22.81
CA LEU A 332 -1.99 16.65 24.01
C LEU A 332 -3.34 17.21 24.46
N PHE A 333 -4.30 16.31 24.66
CA PHE A 333 -5.65 16.65 25.07
C PHE A 333 -5.79 16.31 26.55
N ARG A 334 -6.20 17.29 27.35
CA ARG A 334 -6.46 17.14 28.77
C ARG A 334 -7.92 17.47 29.06
N ASN A 335 -8.54 16.59 29.83
CA ASN A 335 -9.85 16.81 30.42
C ASN A 335 -9.63 17.49 31.77
N ASP A 336 -10.02 18.75 31.90
CA ASP A 336 -9.67 19.55 33.08
C ASP A 336 -10.70 19.38 34.19
N SER A 337 -11.98 19.54 33.85
CA SER A 337 -13.07 19.40 34.81
C SER A 337 -14.41 19.14 34.12
N VAL A 338 -15.35 18.57 34.88
CA VAL A 338 -16.74 18.45 34.48
C VAL A 338 -17.58 19.30 35.41
N LYS A 339 -18.37 20.23 34.86
CA LYS A 339 -19.31 21.07 35.62
C LYS A 339 -20.55 21.34 34.79
N ASP A 340 -21.73 21.25 35.40
CA ASP A 340 -23.02 21.56 34.76
C ASP A 340 -23.24 20.86 33.41
N GLY A 341 -22.90 19.56 33.35
CA GLY A 341 -23.02 18.74 32.12
C GLY A 341 -22.02 19.09 31.02
N ARG A 342 -20.98 19.88 31.32
CA ARG A 342 -19.96 20.33 30.37
C ARG A 342 -18.57 19.79 30.73
N LEU A 343 -17.87 19.27 29.72
CA LEU A 343 -16.47 18.86 29.81
C LEU A 343 -15.55 20.00 29.37
N TYR A 344 -14.82 20.60 30.30
CA TYR A 344 -13.79 21.60 30.01
C TYR A 344 -12.49 20.92 29.62
N THR A 345 -11.88 21.37 28.52
CA THR A 345 -10.71 20.72 27.94
C THR A 345 -9.59 21.71 27.65
N THR A 346 -8.37 21.31 27.94
CA THR A 346 -7.15 22.00 27.52
C THR A 346 -6.43 21.20 26.44
N LEU A 347 -6.03 21.88 25.37
CA LEU A 347 -5.22 21.35 24.29
C LEU A 347 -3.82 21.97 24.35
N ASP A 348 -2.83 21.18 24.70
CA ASP A 348 -1.42 21.59 24.73
C ASP A 348 -0.77 21.26 23.39
N LEU A 349 -0.30 22.29 22.72
CA LEU A 349 0.30 22.23 21.41
C LEU A 349 1.76 22.67 21.50
N ARG A 350 2.69 21.78 21.18
CA ARG A 350 4.10 22.16 21.06
C ARG A 350 4.43 22.43 19.61
N LEU A 351 4.84 23.65 19.29
CA LEU A 351 5.23 24.01 17.93
C LEU A 351 6.46 23.21 17.49
N ALA A 352 6.48 22.84 16.21
CA ALA A 352 7.65 22.31 15.54
C ALA A 352 8.57 23.47 15.09
N PRO A 353 9.86 23.19 14.79
CA PRO A 353 10.75 24.13 14.12
C PRO A 353 10.12 24.70 12.84
N GLN A 354 9.94 26.03 12.77
CA GLN A 354 9.32 26.67 11.61
C GLN A 354 10.11 26.40 10.32
N HIS A 355 11.44 26.53 10.42
CA HIS A 355 12.36 26.25 9.33
C HIS A 355 13.00 24.87 9.51
N GLN A 356 13.03 24.10 8.44
CA GLN A 356 13.74 22.82 8.40
C GLN A 356 14.45 22.66 7.08
N ILE A 357 15.69 22.21 7.13
CA ILE A 357 16.41 21.67 5.99
C ILE A 357 16.50 20.16 6.21
N ARG A 358 16.08 19.38 5.21
CA ARG A 358 16.14 17.93 5.22
C ARG A 358 16.92 17.46 3.99
N PHE A 359 17.84 16.53 4.17
CA PHE A 359 18.57 15.90 3.08
C PHE A 359 18.06 14.47 2.93
N ASP A 360 17.36 14.20 1.82
CA ASP A 360 16.81 12.89 1.53
C ASP A 360 17.70 12.15 0.49
N LEU A 361 17.94 10.85 0.71
CA LEU A 361 18.47 9.96 -0.33
C LEU A 361 17.29 9.35 -1.08
N LEU A 362 17.25 9.52 -2.40
CA LEU A 362 16.22 8.98 -3.27
C LEU A 362 16.64 7.62 -3.81
N LEU A 363 15.78 6.62 -3.63
CA LEU A 363 15.87 5.30 -4.23
C LEU A 363 14.55 5.03 -4.97
N SER A 364 14.57 4.96 -6.29
CA SER A 364 13.37 4.75 -7.11
C SER A 364 13.68 4.00 -8.42
N ASN A 365 12.70 3.83 -9.30
CA ASN A 365 12.86 3.14 -10.58
C ASN A 365 11.97 3.69 -11.73
N PRO A 366 11.94 5.01 -11.99
CA PRO A 366 10.97 5.65 -12.91
C PRO A 366 10.98 5.06 -14.32
N ASN A 367 12.16 4.75 -14.87
CA ASN A 367 12.31 4.08 -16.17
C ASN A 367 12.75 2.61 -16.06
N ASN A 368 12.18 1.87 -15.09
CA ASN A 368 12.45 0.44 -14.91
C ASN A 368 13.92 0.06 -14.65
N ALA A 369 14.70 1.01 -14.13
CA ALA A 369 16.09 0.82 -13.76
C ALA A 369 16.35 1.45 -12.39
N PRO A 370 17.31 0.96 -11.59
CA PRO A 370 17.63 1.57 -10.31
C PRO A 370 18.02 3.04 -10.47
N ASN A 371 17.30 3.93 -9.79
CA ASN A 371 17.60 5.35 -9.70
C ASN A 371 18.08 5.66 -8.28
N ILE A 372 19.25 6.28 -8.19
CA ILE A 372 19.82 6.79 -6.95
C ILE A 372 19.95 8.29 -7.10
N GLY A 373 19.46 9.03 -6.12
CA GLY A 373 19.51 10.47 -6.14
C GLY A 373 19.61 11.10 -4.76
N ILE A 374 19.80 12.41 -4.74
CA ILE A 374 19.77 13.23 -3.54
C ILE A 374 18.66 14.26 -3.68
N SER A 375 18.03 14.62 -2.57
CA SER A 375 16.99 15.64 -2.56
C SER A 375 17.01 16.51 -1.29
N PRO A 376 17.81 17.59 -1.28
CA PRO A 376 17.69 18.60 -0.24
C PRO A 376 16.34 19.32 -0.35
N THR A 377 15.67 19.47 0.78
CA THR A 377 14.38 20.15 0.92
C THR A 377 14.46 21.18 2.02
N TYR A 378 14.21 22.44 1.69
CA TYR A 378 13.91 23.49 2.67
C TYR A 378 12.39 23.57 2.87
N THR A 379 11.94 23.69 4.11
CA THR A 379 10.53 23.86 4.49
C THR A 379 10.40 25.00 5.48
N ASN A 380 9.51 25.95 5.19
CA ASN A 380 8.94 26.89 6.15
C ASN A 380 7.48 26.46 6.41
N ARG A 381 7.18 25.97 7.61
CA ARG A 381 5.86 25.42 7.99
C ARG A 381 4.77 26.47 8.17
N ASN A 382 5.13 27.75 8.21
CA ASN A 382 4.20 28.81 8.53
C ASN A 382 4.56 30.11 7.79
N LEU A 383 4.49 30.09 6.46
CA LEU A 383 4.95 31.21 5.63
C LEU A 383 4.22 32.52 5.94
N MET A 384 2.89 32.49 6.05
CA MET A 384 2.06 33.69 6.23
C MET A 384 1.30 33.69 7.56
N GLY A 385 1.53 32.71 8.43
CA GLY A 385 0.95 32.66 9.77
C GLY A 385 -0.33 31.83 9.88
N LEU A 386 -0.91 31.34 8.77
CA LEU A 386 -2.12 30.52 8.76
C LEU A 386 -1.80 29.04 8.48
N ALA A 387 -0.61 28.57 8.89
CA ALA A 387 -0.09 27.22 8.66
C ALA A 387 0.25 26.89 7.20
N GLU A 388 0.52 27.89 6.36
CA GLU A 388 0.97 27.65 4.99
C GLU A 388 2.38 27.04 4.99
N ASN A 389 2.50 25.91 4.31
CA ASN A 389 3.77 25.22 4.13
C ASN A 389 4.40 25.70 2.84
N PHE A 390 5.53 26.40 2.94
CA PHE A 390 6.37 26.73 1.81
C PHE A 390 7.55 25.77 1.74
N ARG A 391 7.71 25.11 0.59
CA ARG A 391 8.73 24.09 0.38
C ARG A 391 9.51 24.40 -0.88
N VAL A 392 10.84 24.41 -0.76
CA VAL A 392 11.75 24.41 -1.90
C VAL A 392 12.50 23.09 -1.89
N LYS A 393 12.40 22.34 -2.98
CA LYS A 393 13.03 21.03 -3.13
C LYS A 393 13.88 21.04 -4.38
N ALA A 394 15.16 20.71 -4.23
CA ALA A 394 16.00 20.32 -5.34
C ALA A 394 16.16 18.80 -5.32
N SER A 395 16.25 18.16 -6.49
CA SER A 395 16.60 16.75 -6.59
C SER A 395 17.46 16.49 -7.80
N ALA A 396 18.50 15.68 -7.61
CA ALA A 396 19.35 15.16 -8.67
C ALA A 396 19.37 13.64 -8.58
N GLY A 397 19.13 12.95 -9.69
CA GLY A 397 19.10 11.48 -9.76
C GLY A 397 19.88 10.98 -10.97
N ILE A 398 20.47 9.80 -10.80
CA ILE A 398 21.14 9.04 -11.85
C ILE A 398 20.56 7.64 -11.86
N GLN A 399 20.25 7.16 -13.05
CA GLN A 399 19.73 5.82 -13.26
C GLN A 399 20.58 5.07 -14.29
N LEU A 400 20.92 3.83 -13.93
CA LEU A 400 21.75 2.93 -14.73
C LEU A 400 20.84 1.89 -15.38
N ALA A 401 20.58 2.00 -16.68
CA ALA A 401 19.85 0.97 -17.38
C ALA A 401 20.76 -0.21 -17.72
N TYR A 402 20.25 -1.41 -17.49
CA TYR A 402 20.90 -2.65 -17.89
C TYR A 402 20.51 -2.98 -19.34
N PRO A 403 21.46 -3.40 -20.19
CA PRO A 403 21.10 -3.98 -21.48
C PRO A 403 20.21 -5.21 -21.26
N ALA A 404 19.28 -5.47 -22.19
CA ALA A 404 18.67 -6.80 -22.27
C ALA A 404 19.79 -7.83 -22.42
N VAL A 405 19.70 -8.95 -21.70
CA VAL A 405 20.68 -10.05 -21.84
C VAL A 405 20.40 -10.76 -23.17
N THR A 406 20.87 -10.15 -24.25
CA THR A 406 20.82 -10.71 -25.60
C THR A 406 22.24 -11.12 -25.99
N ASN A 407 22.44 -12.41 -26.26
CA ASN A 407 23.66 -12.92 -26.88
C ASN A 407 23.79 -12.36 -28.29
N THR A 408 24.45 -11.21 -28.45
CA THR A 408 25.20 -10.81 -29.65
C THR A 408 25.90 -9.49 -29.40
N ASP A 409 27.15 -9.40 -29.84
CA ASP A 409 28.05 -8.25 -29.83
C ASP A 409 27.43 -6.97 -30.42
N GLN A 410 26.68 -6.22 -29.61
CA GLN A 410 26.38 -4.82 -29.88
C GLN A 410 26.87 -3.96 -28.72
N THR A 411 27.77 -3.04 -29.06
CA THR A 411 28.39 -2.02 -28.23
C THR A 411 27.49 -1.54 -27.09
N LEU A 412 28.04 -1.55 -25.88
CA LEU A 412 27.53 -0.89 -24.67
C LEU A 412 27.26 0.61 -24.94
N ASN A 413 26.15 0.92 -25.62
CA ASN A 413 25.66 2.29 -25.71
C ASN A 413 25.17 2.68 -24.31
N ARG A 414 25.98 3.51 -23.65
CA ARG A 414 25.77 4.01 -22.29
C ARG A 414 24.36 4.60 -22.16
N SER A 415 23.43 3.82 -21.62
CA SER A 415 22.06 4.27 -21.33
C SER A 415 22.02 4.88 -19.93
N LEU A 416 22.69 6.03 -19.78
CA LEU A 416 22.66 6.82 -18.56
C LEU A 416 21.45 7.73 -18.60
N PHE A 417 20.55 7.56 -17.64
CA PHE A 417 19.44 8.48 -17.42
C PHE A 417 19.82 9.39 -16.27
N SER A 418 19.50 10.67 -16.37
CA SER A 418 19.64 11.59 -15.24
C SER A 418 18.50 12.58 -15.19
N ASN A 419 18.21 13.03 -13.98
CA ASN A 419 17.17 14.04 -13.76
C ASN A 419 17.69 15.08 -12.77
N LEU A 420 17.46 16.35 -13.10
CA LEU A 420 17.63 17.49 -12.21
C LEU A 420 16.30 18.22 -12.14
N GLU A 421 15.77 18.41 -10.93
CA GLU A 421 14.49 19.07 -10.71
C GLU A 421 14.62 20.08 -9.57
N LEU A 422 14.08 21.28 -9.78
CA LEU A 422 13.90 22.30 -8.77
C LEU A 422 12.41 22.62 -8.69
N SER A 423 11.83 22.51 -7.50
CA SER A 423 10.43 22.86 -7.25
C SER A 423 10.30 23.81 -6.08
N ALA A 424 9.37 24.75 -6.20
CA ALA A 424 8.90 25.57 -5.10
C ALA A 424 7.38 25.43 -5.00
N GLU A 425 6.87 25.13 -3.82
CA GLU A 425 5.46 24.90 -3.54
C GLU A 425 5.03 25.72 -2.32
N VAL A 426 3.93 26.46 -2.44
CA VAL A 426 3.17 26.98 -1.29
C VAL A 426 1.90 26.15 -1.17
N ARG A 427 1.68 25.54 -0.01
CA ARG A 427 0.52 24.70 0.28
C ARG A 427 -0.24 25.24 1.48
N THR A 428 -1.53 25.45 1.30
CA THR A 428 -2.47 25.74 2.39
C THR A 428 -3.06 24.42 2.93
N PRO A 429 -3.05 24.19 4.25
CA PRO A 429 -3.60 22.97 4.83
C PRO A 429 -5.13 22.93 4.84
N PHE A 430 -5.77 24.05 4.52
CA PHE A 430 -7.22 24.24 4.50
C PHE A 430 -7.61 25.20 3.36
N PHE A 431 -8.33 24.71 2.36
CA PHE A 431 -8.85 25.55 1.27
C PHE A 431 -10.27 26.05 1.61
N PHE A 432 -11.32 25.43 1.08
CA PHE A 432 -12.71 25.78 1.41
C PHE A 432 -13.22 25.16 2.73
N ASN A 433 -12.74 23.98 3.07
CA ASN A 433 -13.16 23.27 4.28
C ASN A 433 -11.99 22.51 4.92
N ALA A 434 -12.26 21.85 6.04
CA ALA A 434 -11.28 21.11 6.81
C ALA A 434 -10.80 19.81 6.14
N ASN A 435 -11.27 19.39 4.98
CA ASN A 435 -10.80 18.18 4.28
C ASN A 435 -10.11 18.49 2.94
N ASN A 436 -10.04 19.78 2.58
CA ASN A 436 -9.53 20.23 1.30
C ASN A 436 -8.23 20.99 1.45
N ARG A 437 -7.31 20.81 0.50
CA ARG A 437 -6.04 21.53 0.43
C ARG A 437 -5.92 22.25 -0.90
N PHE A 438 -5.13 23.30 -0.91
CA PHE A 438 -4.76 24.00 -2.13
C PHE A 438 -3.26 24.22 -2.15
N SER A 439 -2.64 24.02 -3.31
CA SER A 439 -1.24 24.34 -3.53
C SER A 439 -1.01 25.08 -4.85
N ALA A 440 -0.05 25.99 -4.80
CA ALA A 440 0.54 26.62 -5.97
C ALA A 440 2.00 26.16 -6.04
N SER A 441 2.42 25.65 -7.18
CA SER A 441 3.79 25.16 -7.36
C SER A 441 4.38 25.56 -8.69
N THR A 442 5.67 25.85 -8.68
CA THR A 442 6.50 25.93 -9.88
C THR A 442 7.52 24.80 -9.88
N ILE A 443 7.76 24.18 -11.03
CA ILE A 443 8.69 23.06 -11.21
C ILE A 443 9.53 23.33 -12.44
N PHE A 444 10.85 23.23 -12.30
CA PHE A 444 11.80 23.25 -13.40
C PHE A 444 12.50 21.90 -13.47
N GLY A 445 12.42 21.23 -14.61
CA GLY A 445 12.99 19.90 -14.81
C GLY A 445 13.95 19.87 -15.99
N ILE A 446 15.03 19.11 -15.83
CA ILE A 446 15.93 18.69 -16.90
C ILE A 446 16.04 17.16 -16.79
N TYR A 447 15.61 16.46 -17.83
CA TYR A 447 15.61 15.01 -17.90
C TYR A 447 16.44 14.57 -19.09
N GLU A 448 17.54 13.89 -18.83
CA GLU A 448 18.40 13.30 -19.85
C GLU A 448 17.93 11.87 -20.13
N GLN A 449 17.55 11.63 -21.37
CA GLN A 449 17.16 10.32 -21.89
C GLN A 449 18.18 9.91 -22.97
N PRO A 450 18.35 8.62 -23.28
CA PRO A 450 19.32 8.17 -24.28
C PRO A 450 19.15 8.82 -25.66
N SER A 451 17.92 9.17 -26.05
CA SER A 451 17.58 9.69 -27.38
C SER A 451 17.26 11.20 -27.41
N TYR A 452 17.00 11.82 -26.26
CA TYR A 452 16.61 13.22 -26.19
C TYR A 452 16.84 13.80 -24.79
N ARG A 453 16.94 15.12 -24.70
CA ARG A 453 16.91 15.89 -23.47
C ARG A 453 15.59 16.64 -23.39
N LEU A 454 14.85 16.46 -22.30
CA LEU A 454 13.63 17.21 -22.04
C LEU A 454 13.89 18.27 -20.97
N ARG A 455 13.53 19.52 -21.28
CA ARG A 455 13.52 20.63 -20.33
C ARG A 455 12.11 21.15 -20.21
N ASN A 456 11.63 21.30 -18.99
CA ASN A 456 10.31 21.87 -18.76
C ASN A 456 10.29 22.89 -17.62
N ALA A 457 9.34 23.82 -17.73
CA ALA A 457 8.97 24.75 -16.69
C ALA A 457 7.45 24.66 -16.51
N THR A 458 6.99 24.26 -15.32
CA THR A 458 5.58 24.05 -15.01
C THR A 458 5.13 25.00 -13.92
N LEU A 459 4.06 25.75 -14.15
CA LEU A 459 3.26 26.40 -13.12
C LEU A 459 1.99 25.59 -12.90
N ARG A 460 1.63 25.28 -11.66
CA ARG A 460 0.46 24.47 -11.32
C ARG A 460 -0.30 25.02 -10.13
N LEU A 461 -1.62 25.10 -10.25
CA LEU A 461 -2.58 25.33 -9.18
C LEU A 461 -3.38 24.05 -8.96
N ARG A 462 -3.32 23.49 -7.75
CA ARG A 462 -3.89 22.18 -7.41
C ARG A 462 -4.82 22.28 -6.21
N ALA A 463 -6.01 21.71 -6.34
CA ALA A 463 -6.92 21.43 -5.23
C ALA A 463 -6.95 19.93 -4.93
N GLU A 464 -6.83 19.56 -3.66
CA GLU A 464 -6.96 18.16 -3.20
C GLU A 464 -8.16 18.06 -2.27
N LEU A 465 -9.07 17.12 -2.56
CA LEU A 465 -10.34 16.93 -1.86
C LEU A 465 -10.38 15.52 -1.27
N GLU A 466 -10.36 15.40 0.06
CA GLU A 466 -10.56 14.13 0.77
C GLU A 466 -12.06 13.92 1.01
N HIS A 467 -12.70 13.03 0.25
CA HIS A 467 -14.15 12.77 0.35
C HIS A 467 -14.47 11.82 1.52
N THR A 468 -13.71 10.74 1.62
CA THR A 468 -13.81 9.72 2.69
C THR A 468 -12.41 9.19 3.01
N ALA A 469 -12.31 8.27 3.98
CA ALA A 469 -11.05 7.57 4.25
C ALA A 469 -10.53 6.74 3.05
N LEU A 470 -11.41 6.43 2.08
CA LEU A 470 -11.10 5.56 0.93
C LEU A 470 -11.01 6.32 -0.39
N GLN A 471 -11.53 7.55 -0.46
CA GLN A 471 -11.75 8.31 -1.70
C GLN A 471 -11.09 9.69 -1.66
N LYS A 472 -10.33 10.01 -2.70
CA LYS A 472 -9.68 11.30 -2.89
C LYS A 472 -9.85 11.79 -4.32
N SER A 473 -10.14 13.07 -4.50
CA SER A 473 -10.01 13.75 -5.79
C SER A 473 -8.88 14.76 -5.76
N VAL A 474 -8.17 14.88 -6.88
CA VAL A 474 -7.16 15.91 -7.12
C VAL A 474 -7.54 16.64 -8.40
N PHE A 475 -7.55 17.96 -8.34
CA PHE A 475 -7.90 18.79 -9.46
C PHE A 475 -6.78 19.80 -9.71
N ASP A 476 -6.01 19.60 -10.77
CA ASP A 476 -5.12 20.61 -11.32
C ASP A 476 -6.00 21.62 -12.06
N MET A 477 -6.42 22.65 -11.34
CA MET A 477 -7.31 23.70 -11.83
C MET A 477 -6.70 24.46 -13.01
N PHE A 478 -5.38 24.59 -12.98
CA PHE A 478 -4.60 25.21 -14.02
C PHE A 478 -3.19 24.66 -13.96
N GLN A 479 -2.70 24.13 -15.07
CA GLN A 479 -1.31 23.79 -15.27
C GLN A 479 -0.82 24.42 -16.56
N LEU A 480 0.21 25.24 -16.49
CA LEU A 480 0.94 25.74 -17.66
C LEU A 480 2.31 25.10 -17.67
N GLU A 481 2.61 24.32 -18.70
CA GLU A 481 3.90 23.68 -18.88
C GLU A 481 4.51 24.14 -20.20
N ILE A 482 5.72 24.69 -20.13
CA ILE A 482 6.55 25.03 -21.28
C ILE A 482 7.55 23.89 -21.44
N VAL A 483 7.62 23.30 -22.64
CA VAL A 483 8.45 22.14 -22.95
C VAL A 483 9.42 22.47 -24.07
N GLN A 484 10.67 22.07 -23.89
CA GLN A 484 11.72 22.09 -24.90
C GLN A 484 12.33 20.69 -24.97
N ILE A 485 12.43 20.13 -26.17
CA ILE A 485 13.07 18.82 -26.39
C ILE A 485 14.23 18.99 -27.35
N ASP A 486 15.42 18.65 -26.89
CA ASP A 486 16.64 18.68 -27.70
C ASP A 486 17.01 17.22 -28.05
N THR A 487 17.02 16.87 -29.34
CA THR A 487 17.38 15.51 -29.78
C THR A 487 18.89 15.28 -29.69
N SER A 488 19.32 14.05 -29.40
CA SER A 488 20.74 13.73 -29.34
C SER A 488 21.38 13.70 -30.73
N ALA A 489 22.71 13.88 -30.83
CA ALA A 489 23.42 13.82 -32.10
C ALA A 489 23.32 12.46 -32.82
N SER A 490 22.92 11.40 -32.10
CA SER A 490 22.70 10.05 -32.63
C SER A 490 21.27 9.80 -33.09
N PHE A 491 20.36 10.77 -32.96
CA PHE A 491 18.99 10.69 -33.45
C PHE A 491 18.70 11.91 -34.34
N ASN A 492 18.61 11.69 -35.65
CA ASN A 492 18.28 12.73 -36.61
C ASN A 492 16.77 12.71 -36.89
N PRO A 493 15.98 13.73 -36.48
CA PRO A 493 14.55 13.80 -36.78
C PRO A 493 14.25 13.72 -38.28
N ALA A 494 15.19 14.14 -39.15
CA ALA A 494 15.04 14.07 -40.60
C ALA A 494 15.02 12.63 -41.16
N GLU A 495 15.37 11.62 -40.35
CA GLU A 495 15.25 10.19 -40.70
C GLU A 495 13.85 9.63 -40.39
N LEU A 496 12.99 10.40 -39.71
CA LEU A 496 11.58 10.05 -39.56
C LEU A 496 10.90 10.07 -40.93
N PRO A 497 9.95 9.15 -41.22
CA PRO A 497 9.27 9.11 -42.51
C PRO A 497 8.70 10.49 -42.87
N ARG A 498 9.12 11.07 -44.01
CA ARG A 498 8.62 12.37 -44.47
C ARG A 498 7.09 12.33 -44.59
N GLY A 499 6.41 13.28 -43.95
CA GLY A 499 4.94 13.30 -43.82
C GLY A 499 4.41 12.66 -42.53
N SER A 500 5.30 12.13 -41.67
CA SER A 500 4.95 11.76 -40.31
C SER A 500 4.99 12.99 -39.41
N ASN A 501 3.90 13.23 -38.71
CA ASN A 501 3.66 14.41 -37.91
C ASN A 501 4.51 14.52 -36.61
N PHE A 502 5.63 13.81 -36.53
CA PHE A 502 6.45 13.70 -35.32
C PHE A 502 7.43 14.86 -35.13
N ASP A 503 7.86 15.53 -36.20
CA ASP A 503 8.77 16.69 -36.13
C ASP A 503 8.20 17.85 -35.31
N LEU A 504 6.86 18.03 -35.32
CA LEU A 504 6.19 19.08 -34.56
C LEU A 504 6.18 18.83 -33.05
N GLY A 505 6.33 17.59 -32.60
CA GLY A 505 6.37 17.22 -31.19
C GLY A 505 7.69 17.58 -30.50
N TYR A 506 8.77 17.74 -31.26
CA TYR A 506 10.09 18.13 -30.76
C TYR A 506 10.31 19.64 -30.73
N GLN A 507 9.40 20.42 -31.32
CA GLN A 507 9.46 21.88 -31.26
C GLN A 507 9.12 22.39 -29.85
N PRO A 508 9.71 23.53 -29.42
CA PRO A 508 9.26 24.21 -28.22
C PRO A 508 7.74 24.44 -28.24
N HIS A 509 7.06 24.02 -27.19
CA HIS A 509 5.61 24.10 -27.12
C HIS A 509 5.09 24.30 -25.70
N ILE A 510 3.81 24.65 -25.62
CA ILE A 510 3.07 24.87 -24.38
C ILE A 510 1.96 23.84 -24.23
N ASN A 511 1.88 23.26 -23.04
CA ASN A 511 0.75 22.46 -22.59
C ASN A 511 0.03 23.23 -21.47
N ALA A 512 -1.13 23.81 -21.78
CA ALA A 512 -2.00 24.43 -20.79
C ALA A 512 -3.15 23.47 -20.48
N SER A 513 -3.10 22.79 -19.33
CA SER A 513 -4.04 21.72 -19.01
C SER A 513 -4.85 21.93 -17.73
N ILE A 514 -6.03 21.33 -17.73
CA ILE A 514 -6.89 21.08 -16.58
C ILE A 514 -6.93 19.57 -16.39
N ARG A 515 -6.64 19.09 -15.18
CA ARG A 515 -6.62 17.64 -14.89
C ARG A 515 -7.44 17.30 -13.66
N TYR A 516 -8.26 16.27 -13.78
CA TYR A 516 -8.96 15.63 -12.68
C TYR A 516 -8.42 14.22 -12.47
N ASP A 517 -7.94 13.91 -11.27
CA ASP A 517 -7.59 12.56 -10.84
C ASP A 517 -8.53 12.12 -9.70
N PHE A 518 -9.07 10.91 -9.78
CA PHE A 518 -9.85 10.26 -8.73
C PHE A 518 -9.14 9.00 -8.26
N PHE A 519 -9.04 8.84 -6.95
CA PHE A 519 -8.43 7.69 -6.30
C PHE A 519 -9.42 7.05 -5.34
N PHE A 520 -9.59 5.73 -5.47
CA PHE A 520 -10.25 4.88 -4.50
C PHE A 520 -9.29 3.77 -4.07
N SER A 521 -9.14 3.55 -2.76
CA SER A 521 -8.39 2.41 -2.23
C SER A 521 -8.98 1.96 -0.90
N ASN A 522 -9.16 0.65 -0.74
CA ASN A 522 -9.54 0.01 0.52
C ASN A 522 -8.39 -0.75 1.23
N LEU A 523 -7.17 -0.67 0.68
CA LEU A 523 -5.95 -1.23 1.27
C LEU A 523 -5.40 -0.31 2.38
N PRO A 524 -4.95 -0.82 3.56
CA PRO A 524 -4.94 -2.20 4.04
C PRO A 524 -5.86 -2.34 5.28
N GLU A 525 -7.16 -2.52 5.11
CA GLU A 525 -8.02 -2.95 6.22
C GLU A 525 -7.99 -4.47 6.34
N GLU A 526 -7.37 -5.00 7.40
CA GLU A 526 -7.19 -6.46 7.68
C GLU A 526 -8.49 -7.30 7.68
N ARG A 527 -9.68 -6.67 7.64
CA ARG A 527 -10.98 -7.35 7.66
C ARG A 527 -11.59 -7.64 6.28
N ARG A 528 -10.99 -7.15 5.18
CA ARG A 528 -11.63 -7.25 3.86
C ARG A 528 -11.20 -8.50 3.09
N ARG A 529 -12.18 -9.15 2.47
CA ARG A 529 -11.96 -10.34 1.63
C ARG A 529 -11.40 -10.02 0.25
N ILE A 530 -11.55 -8.77 -0.20
CA ILE A 530 -11.17 -8.30 -1.53
C ILE A 530 -10.58 -6.89 -1.40
N ASP A 531 -9.39 -6.74 -1.95
CA ASP A 531 -8.70 -5.47 -2.08
C ASP A 531 -9.03 -4.86 -3.44
N LEU A 532 -9.30 -3.57 -3.45
CA LEU A 532 -9.71 -2.81 -4.63
C LEU A 532 -9.01 -1.46 -4.61
N ARG A 533 -8.28 -1.18 -5.69
CA ARG A 533 -7.75 0.14 -6.02
C ARG A 533 -8.26 0.57 -7.38
N TRP A 534 -8.74 1.80 -7.46
CA TRP A 534 -9.16 2.42 -8.71
C TRP A 534 -8.58 3.83 -8.83
N ASP A 535 -7.78 4.01 -9.87
CA ASP A 535 -7.21 5.31 -10.24
C ASP A 535 -7.82 5.73 -11.58
N PHE A 536 -8.55 6.84 -11.61
CA PHE A 536 -9.11 7.43 -12.83
C PHE A 536 -8.50 8.82 -13.04
N SER A 537 -8.27 9.20 -14.30
CA SER A 537 -7.78 10.53 -14.64
C SER A 537 -8.31 11.01 -15.97
N ALA A 538 -8.69 12.29 -16.01
CA ALA A 538 -9.07 13.02 -17.20
C ALA A 538 -8.25 14.30 -17.29
N GLU A 539 -7.60 14.52 -18.43
CA GLU A 539 -6.81 15.72 -18.71
C GLU A 539 -7.30 16.34 -20.02
N GLU A 540 -7.73 17.59 -19.93
CA GLU A 540 -7.97 18.44 -21.10
C GLU A 540 -6.79 19.40 -21.20
N ALA A 541 -6.26 19.58 -22.41
CA ALA A 541 -5.24 20.57 -22.69
C ALA A 541 -5.65 21.43 -23.88
N GLY A 542 -5.35 22.72 -23.80
CA GLY A 542 -5.38 23.65 -24.91
C GLY A 542 -6.66 24.47 -25.07
N ALA A 543 -7.72 24.25 -24.28
CA ALA A 543 -8.93 25.08 -24.34
C ALA A 543 -8.65 26.54 -23.93
N SER A 544 -7.83 26.75 -22.90
CA SER A 544 -7.48 28.10 -22.42
C SER A 544 -6.55 28.84 -23.36
N THR A 545 -5.56 28.16 -23.96
CA THR A 545 -4.67 28.75 -24.97
C THR A 545 -5.40 29.03 -26.28
N TYR A 546 -6.37 28.19 -26.66
CA TYR A 546 -7.24 28.46 -27.79
C TYR A 546 -8.09 29.72 -27.59
N LEU A 547 -8.60 29.95 -26.37
CA LEU A 547 -9.30 31.20 -26.06
C LEU A 547 -8.37 32.42 -26.20
N ILE A 548 -7.11 32.31 -25.78
CA ILE A 548 -6.10 33.38 -25.93
C ILE A 548 -5.76 33.61 -27.40
N ASP A 549 -5.55 32.54 -28.18
CA ASP A 549 -5.32 32.57 -29.64
C ASP A 549 -6.45 33.34 -30.35
N GLN A 550 -7.72 33.04 -30.02
CA GLN A 550 -8.87 33.71 -30.63
C GLN A 550 -9.04 35.18 -30.21
N LEU A 551 -8.76 35.53 -28.94
CA LEU A 551 -9.06 36.85 -28.38
C LEU A 551 -7.89 37.84 -28.43
N LEU A 552 -6.64 37.36 -28.31
CA LEU A 552 -5.46 38.19 -28.04
C LEU A 552 -4.35 38.03 -29.08
N ASP A 553 -4.21 36.88 -29.75
CA ASP A 553 -3.15 36.62 -30.75
C ASP A 553 -3.72 36.13 -32.09
N ASN A 554 -4.76 36.81 -32.56
CA ASN A 554 -5.57 36.43 -33.73
C ASN A 554 -4.88 36.62 -35.10
N SER A 555 -3.61 37.03 -35.11
CA SER A 555 -2.84 37.29 -36.34
C SER A 555 -1.73 36.24 -36.47
N PRO A 556 -1.54 35.62 -37.65
CA PRO A 556 -0.51 34.62 -37.84
C PRO A 556 0.88 35.21 -37.57
N ARG A 557 1.68 34.49 -36.79
CA ARG A 557 3.07 34.81 -36.49
C ARG A 557 4.00 34.20 -37.55
N GLU A 558 5.25 34.64 -37.57
CA GLU A 558 6.27 34.12 -38.50
C GLU A 558 6.36 32.58 -38.39
N ASN A 559 6.35 31.88 -39.54
CA ASN A 559 6.32 30.41 -39.66
C ASN A 559 5.02 29.71 -39.22
N PHE A 560 3.93 30.44 -38.94
CA PHE A 560 2.63 29.87 -38.60
C PHE A 560 1.53 30.36 -39.56
N THR A 561 0.58 29.48 -39.87
CA THR A 561 -0.65 29.80 -40.59
C THR A 561 -1.77 30.16 -39.62
N SER A 562 -2.86 30.75 -40.11
CA SER A 562 -4.04 31.07 -39.27
C SER A 562 -4.70 29.85 -38.62
N ASN A 563 -4.48 28.66 -39.19
CA ASN A 563 -5.04 27.40 -38.71
C ASN A 563 -4.12 26.67 -37.71
N ASP A 564 -2.87 27.11 -37.56
CA ASP A 564 -1.96 26.52 -36.59
C ASP A 564 -2.36 26.89 -35.15
N ALA A 565 -2.27 25.91 -34.25
CA ALA A 565 -2.42 26.11 -32.82
C ALA A 565 -1.16 26.80 -32.25
N GLN A 566 -1.18 28.13 -32.20
CA GLN A 566 -0.07 28.94 -31.68
C GLN A 566 -0.55 30.13 -30.85
N ILE A 567 0.25 30.53 -29.86
CA ILE A 567 0.13 31.81 -29.16
C ILE A 567 1.51 32.45 -29.04
N PHE A 568 1.62 33.74 -29.39
CA PHE A 568 2.84 34.53 -29.32
C PHE A 568 4.05 33.89 -30.02
N GLY A 569 3.82 33.14 -31.10
CA GLY A 569 4.85 32.42 -31.86
C GLY A 569 5.29 31.09 -31.23
N ILE A 570 4.55 30.59 -30.24
CA ILE A 570 4.82 29.30 -29.57
C ILE A 570 3.65 28.36 -29.82
N ARG A 571 3.95 27.12 -30.23
CA ARG A 571 2.94 26.09 -30.49
C ARG A 571 2.26 25.65 -29.19
N TYR A 572 0.96 25.36 -29.23
CA TYR A 572 0.27 24.65 -28.15
C TYR A 572 -0.47 23.43 -28.70
N PHE A 573 -0.71 22.45 -27.82
CA PHE A 573 -1.47 21.25 -28.17
C PHE A 573 -2.86 21.24 -27.55
N GLN A 574 -3.84 20.80 -28.33
CA GLN A 574 -5.22 20.61 -27.90
C GLN A 574 -5.59 19.14 -27.90
N PHE A 575 -5.84 18.57 -26.72
CA PHE A 575 -6.19 17.16 -26.60
C PHE A 575 -7.04 16.87 -25.36
N LEU A 576 -7.77 15.76 -25.42
CA LEU A 576 -8.39 15.11 -24.28
C LEU A 576 -7.69 13.77 -24.04
N LYS A 577 -7.24 13.52 -22.81
CA LYS A 577 -6.61 12.27 -22.37
C LYS A 577 -7.37 11.67 -21.20
N LEU A 578 -7.79 10.43 -21.34
CA LEU A 578 -8.44 9.64 -20.31
C LEU A 578 -7.57 8.42 -19.97
N ARG A 579 -7.43 8.12 -18.69
CA ARG A 579 -6.83 6.86 -18.21
C ARG A 579 -7.59 6.30 -17.03
N THR A 580 -7.67 4.99 -16.94
CA THR A 580 -8.18 4.28 -15.77
C THR A 580 -7.31 3.07 -15.49
N GLN A 581 -6.98 2.87 -14.21
CA GLN A 581 -6.30 1.68 -13.72
C GLN A 581 -7.13 1.07 -12.60
N LEU A 582 -7.47 -0.21 -12.75
CA LEU A 582 -8.20 -1.00 -11.78
C LEU A 582 -7.32 -2.14 -11.29
N VAL A 583 -7.16 -2.28 -9.98
CA VAL A 583 -6.46 -3.40 -9.37
C VAL A 583 -7.38 -4.08 -8.39
N ILE A 584 -7.54 -5.40 -8.53
CA ILE A 584 -8.34 -6.24 -7.65
C ILE A 584 -7.41 -7.30 -7.06
N GLY A 585 -7.43 -7.43 -5.74
CA GLY A 585 -6.56 -8.34 -4.99
C GLY A 585 -7.32 -9.21 -3.99
N LYS A 586 -6.74 -10.36 -3.66
CA LYS A 586 -7.27 -11.27 -2.65
C LYS A 586 -6.14 -12.09 -2.01
N SER A 587 -6.07 -12.01 -0.67
CA SER A 587 -5.30 -12.96 0.14
C SER A 587 -5.98 -14.33 0.11
N LEU A 588 -5.29 -15.35 -0.39
CA LEU A 588 -5.77 -16.73 -0.41
C LEU A 588 -5.40 -17.48 0.86
N SER A 589 -4.29 -17.08 1.50
CA SER A 589 -3.77 -17.64 2.75
C SER A 589 -2.93 -16.57 3.46
N ARG A 590 -2.35 -16.87 4.64
CA ARG A 590 -1.46 -15.89 5.33
C ARG A 590 -0.20 -15.55 4.52
N ASN A 591 0.20 -16.44 3.63
CA ASN A 591 1.44 -16.34 2.86
C ASN A 591 1.19 -16.21 1.35
N SER A 592 -0.07 -16.13 0.91
CA SER A 592 -0.42 -16.15 -0.51
C SER A 592 -1.39 -15.04 -0.87
N TYR A 593 -1.04 -14.25 -1.88
CA TYR A 593 -1.82 -13.12 -2.36
C TYR A 593 -1.90 -13.14 -3.88
N THR A 594 -3.09 -12.94 -4.44
CA THR A 594 -3.30 -12.87 -5.89
C THR A 594 -3.89 -11.52 -6.26
N ALA A 595 -3.42 -10.93 -7.35
CA ALA A 595 -3.94 -9.67 -7.88
C ALA A 595 -4.07 -9.69 -9.40
N ALA A 596 -5.02 -8.92 -9.90
CA ALA A 596 -5.20 -8.63 -11.32
C ALA A 596 -5.24 -7.11 -11.53
N LYS A 597 -4.70 -6.65 -12.65
CA LYS A 597 -4.64 -5.24 -13.05
C LYS A 597 -5.21 -5.08 -14.44
N LEU A 598 -6.05 -4.06 -14.63
CA LEU A 598 -6.51 -3.58 -15.93
C LEU A 598 -6.12 -2.11 -16.09
N TYR A 599 -5.46 -1.78 -17.19
CA TYR A 599 -5.12 -0.41 -17.56
C TYR A 599 -5.74 -0.08 -18.91
N LEU A 600 -6.53 0.99 -18.96
CA LEU A 600 -7.11 1.53 -20.18
C LEU A 600 -6.71 3.00 -20.33
N GLY A 601 -6.30 3.39 -21.53
CA GLY A 601 -5.90 4.76 -21.87
C GLY A 601 -6.38 5.15 -23.26
N ALA A 602 -6.86 6.37 -23.41
CA ALA A 602 -7.21 6.95 -24.69
C ALA A 602 -6.88 8.45 -24.72
N MET A 603 -6.32 8.91 -25.83
CA MET A 603 -5.96 10.30 -26.07
C MET A 603 -6.45 10.70 -27.47
N THR A 604 -7.06 11.88 -27.59
CA THR A 604 -7.51 12.39 -28.88
C THR A 604 -7.21 13.88 -28.99
N PRO A 605 -6.57 14.33 -30.09
CA PRO A 605 -6.45 15.74 -30.37
C PRO A 605 -7.81 16.32 -30.82
N TYR A 606 -7.99 17.63 -30.72
CA TYR A 606 -9.20 18.32 -31.16
C TYR A 606 -8.92 19.76 -31.64
N ALA A 607 -9.92 20.40 -32.24
CA ALA A 607 -9.87 21.78 -32.75
C ALA A 607 -8.69 22.05 -33.73
N LYS A 608 -7.79 22.99 -33.42
CA LYS A 608 -6.66 23.36 -34.30
C LYS A 608 -5.52 22.34 -34.26
N SER A 609 -5.44 21.49 -33.22
CA SER A 609 -4.43 20.44 -33.15
C SER A 609 -4.86 19.18 -33.88
N GLN A 610 -3.97 18.65 -34.71
CA GLN A 610 -4.13 17.35 -35.36
C GLN A 610 -3.31 16.24 -34.68
N LEU A 611 -2.56 16.60 -33.64
CA LEU A 611 -1.50 15.78 -33.05
C LEU A 611 -1.53 15.81 -31.54
N THR A 612 -1.02 14.74 -30.96
CA THR A 612 -0.78 14.60 -29.53
C THR A 612 0.71 14.80 -29.25
N PRO A 613 1.09 15.61 -28.25
CA PRO A 613 2.50 15.81 -27.91
C PRO A 613 3.10 14.52 -27.37
N PHE A 614 4.32 14.22 -27.81
CA PHE A 614 4.93 12.90 -27.65
C PHE A 614 5.11 12.52 -26.16
N GLU A 615 5.46 13.47 -25.30
CA GLU A 615 5.68 13.28 -23.86
C GLU A 615 4.38 13.02 -23.08
N ARG A 616 3.23 13.21 -23.73
CA ARG A 616 1.90 12.89 -23.18
C ARG A 616 1.33 11.58 -23.73
N ARG A 617 1.95 10.92 -24.71
CA ARG A 617 1.43 9.67 -25.30
C ARG A 617 1.58 8.49 -24.33
N PHE A 618 0.92 7.38 -24.65
CA PHE A 618 1.02 6.15 -23.87
C PHE A 618 2.18 5.28 -24.35
N PHE A 619 2.86 4.63 -23.41
CA PHE A 619 3.97 3.72 -23.67
C PHE A 619 3.70 2.34 -23.05
N SER A 620 4.34 1.30 -23.58
CA SER A 620 4.24 -0.09 -23.11
C SER A 620 5.61 -0.75 -23.04
N GLY A 621 5.79 -1.62 -22.03
CA GLY A 621 7.02 -2.33 -21.71
C GLY A 621 7.65 -1.91 -20.36
N GLY A 622 8.19 -2.89 -19.63
CA GLY A 622 8.94 -2.72 -18.38
C GLY A 622 8.22 -3.23 -17.11
N ALA A 623 8.85 -3.12 -15.93
CA ALA A 623 8.42 -3.71 -14.64
C ALA A 623 6.96 -3.48 -14.22
N ASN A 624 6.33 -2.42 -14.71
CA ASN A 624 4.98 -1.99 -14.30
C ASN A 624 3.94 -2.10 -15.43
N SER A 625 4.34 -2.60 -16.60
CA SER A 625 3.56 -2.77 -17.84
C SER A 625 3.79 -4.22 -18.32
N LEU A 626 4.16 -4.44 -19.59
CA LEU A 626 4.54 -5.75 -20.12
C LEU A 626 6.00 -6.05 -19.77
N ARG A 627 6.21 -6.94 -18.79
CA ARG A 627 7.55 -7.22 -18.25
C ARG A 627 8.47 -7.93 -19.23
N GLY A 628 7.92 -8.64 -20.22
CA GLY A 628 8.67 -9.34 -21.26
C GLY A 628 9.34 -8.41 -22.29
N TRP A 629 9.10 -7.10 -22.21
CA TRP A 629 9.72 -6.09 -23.07
C TRP A 629 10.48 -5.06 -22.24
N PRO A 630 11.63 -4.56 -22.71
CA PRO A 630 12.29 -3.40 -22.12
C PRO A 630 11.37 -2.19 -21.96
N TYR A 631 11.77 -1.24 -21.12
CA TYR A 631 11.00 -0.02 -20.85
C TYR A 631 10.64 0.73 -22.15
N ASN A 632 9.35 1.03 -22.32
CA ASN A 632 8.80 1.79 -23.46
C ASN A 632 9.24 1.25 -24.84
N SER A 633 9.35 -0.07 -24.98
CA SER A 633 9.86 -0.71 -26.20
C SER A 633 8.85 -1.59 -26.94
N PHE A 634 7.57 -1.61 -26.51
CA PHE A 634 6.53 -2.38 -27.17
C PHE A 634 5.41 -1.51 -27.76
N GLY A 635 4.96 -1.90 -28.96
CA GLY A 635 3.95 -1.21 -29.77
C GLY A 635 4.52 -0.08 -30.65
N PRO A 636 3.67 0.72 -31.32
CA PRO A 636 2.24 0.49 -31.54
C PRO A 636 1.96 -0.57 -32.62
N GLY A 637 0.87 -1.34 -32.44
CA GLY A 637 0.40 -2.31 -33.42
C GLY A 637 1.31 -3.55 -33.61
N ALA A 638 1.26 -4.17 -34.80
CA ALA A 638 2.12 -5.28 -35.19
C ALA A 638 2.81 -4.95 -36.52
N ARG A 639 4.12 -4.65 -36.52
CA ARG A 639 4.83 -4.56 -37.80
C ARG A 639 6.33 -4.86 -37.72
N ARG A 640 6.77 -5.75 -38.61
CA ARG A 640 7.77 -5.48 -39.65
C ARG A 640 7.08 -5.63 -41.01
N THR A 641 7.43 -4.81 -42.01
CA THR A 641 6.85 -4.95 -43.35
C THR A 641 7.24 -6.32 -43.96
N PRO A 642 6.33 -7.00 -44.69
CA PRO A 642 6.61 -8.31 -45.28
C PRO A 642 7.75 -8.33 -46.32
N ASP A 643 8.19 -7.18 -46.81
CA ASP A 643 9.13 -7.03 -47.92
C ASP A 643 10.56 -6.66 -47.52
N GLY A 644 10.83 -6.42 -46.23
CA GLY A 644 12.15 -6.00 -45.74
C GLY A 644 12.68 -4.68 -46.35
N SER A 645 11.84 -3.90 -47.05
CA SER A 645 12.27 -2.74 -47.84
C SER A 645 11.74 -1.39 -47.33
N GLY A 646 11.03 -1.37 -46.19
CA GLY A 646 10.68 -0.15 -45.46
C GLY A 646 11.73 0.19 -44.41
N VAL A 647 11.93 1.50 -44.14
CA VAL A 647 12.83 2.06 -43.11
C VAL A 647 12.88 1.18 -41.86
N ALA A 648 13.93 0.37 -41.75
CA ALA A 648 14.02 -0.76 -40.83
C ALA A 648 14.43 -0.37 -39.41
N ASP A 649 14.70 0.91 -39.13
CA ASP A 649 15.51 1.31 -37.98
C ASP A 649 14.84 2.24 -36.95
N VAL A 650 13.62 2.74 -37.19
CA VAL A 650 12.93 3.58 -36.18
C VAL A 650 12.05 2.71 -35.30
N ASN A 651 12.48 2.45 -34.07
CA ASN A 651 11.68 1.81 -33.04
C ASN A 651 10.52 2.75 -32.62
N LEU A 652 9.37 2.67 -33.30
CA LEU A 652 8.19 3.51 -33.04
C LEU A 652 7.65 3.40 -31.61
N ALA A 653 7.99 2.35 -30.86
CA ALA A 653 7.61 2.21 -29.46
C ALA A 653 8.10 3.38 -28.60
N THR A 654 9.26 3.96 -28.95
CA THR A 654 9.85 5.10 -28.24
C THR A 654 9.09 6.41 -28.47
N LEU A 655 8.16 6.45 -29.43
CA LEU A 655 7.28 7.58 -29.73
C LEU A 655 5.90 7.47 -29.07
N GLY A 656 5.58 6.32 -28.46
CA GLY A 656 4.30 6.05 -27.81
C GLY A 656 3.12 6.02 -28.78
N ALA A 657 1.90 5.93 -28.24
CA ALA A 657 0.65 5.91 -29.02
C ALA A 657 -0.53 6.56 -28.27
N ASP A 658 -1.67 6.66 -28.95
CA ASP A 658 -2.85 7.38 -28.46
C ASP A 658 -3.77 6.53 -27.59
N LEU A 659 -3.78 5.21 -27.82
CA LEU A 659 -4.60 4.24 -27.12
C LEU A 659 -3.70 3.25 -26.38
N LYS A 660 -4.16 2.77 -25.22
CA LYS A 660 -3.46 1.76 -24.41
C LYS A 660 -4.46 0.81 -23.76
N ILE A 661 -4.19 -0.49 -23.88
CA ILE A 661 -4.93 -1.54 -23.17
C ILE A 661 -3.89 -2.53 -22.64
N GLU A 662 -3.85 -2.72 -21.32
CA GLU A 662 -3.02 -3.73 -20.68
C GLU A 662 -3.79 -4.46 -19.59
N PHE A 663 -3.49 -5.74 -19.49
CA PHE A 663 -3.95 -6.63 -18.44
C PHE A 663 -2.73 -7.30 -17.79
N GLY A 664 -2.79 -7.48 -16.48
CA GLY A 664 -1.81 -8.23 -15.73
C GLY A 664 -2.46 -9.11 -14.69
N PHE A 665 -1.80 -10.22 -14.38
CA PHE A 665 -2.14 -11.10 -13.28
C PHE A 665 -0.87 -11.52 -12.53
N GLU A 666 -0.91 -11.50 -11.20
CA GLU A 666 0.22 -11.88 -10.36
C GLU A 666 -0.23 -12.66 -9.13
N HIS A 667 0.49 -13.74 -8.83
CA HIS A 667 0.35 -14.55 -7.64
C HIS A 667 1.64 -14.52 -6.83
N ARG A 668 1.56 -14.04 -5.59
CA ARG A 668 2.67 -13.87 -4.66
C ARG A 668 2.61 -14.92 -3.57
N ILE A 669 3.78 -15.44 -3.21
CA ILE A 669 3.98 -16.40 -2.12
C ILE A 669 5.11 -15.89 -1.25
N THR A 670 4.80 -15.54 0.00
CA THR A 670 5.79 -15.26 1.04
C THR A 670 6.32 -16.57 1.58
N PHE A 671 7.63 -16.80 1.48
CA PHE A 671 8.21 -18.10 1.76
C PHE A 671 9.15 -18.16 2.96
N ALA A 672 9.69 -17.02 3.39
CA ALA A 672 10.62 -16.95 4.52
C ALA A 672 10.60 -15.56 5.17
N GLN A 673 11.07 -15.51 6.41
CA GLN A 673 11.29 -14.27 7.15
C GLN A 673 12.73 -14.27 7.66
N ALA A 674 13.50 -13.28 7.24
CA ALA A 674 14.90 -13.09 7.62
C ALA A 674 15.01 -11.80 8.46
N GLY A 675 14.85 -11.95 9.78
CA GLY A 675 14.77 -10.79 10.69
C GLY A 675 13.56 -9.90 10.38
N SER A 676 13.81 -8.64 10.04
CA SER A 676 12.77 -7.67 9.67
C SER A 676 12.35 -7.74 8.19
N PHE A 677 12.99 -8.58 7.39
CA PHE A 677 12.69 -8.74 5.98
C PHE A 677 11.82 -9.98 5.75
N SER A 678 10.84 -9.86 4.85
CA SER A 678 10.10 -11.01 4.34
C SER A 678 10.56 -11.31 2.92
N LEU A 679 10.85 -12.58 2.64
CA LEU A 679 11.24 -13.04 1.32
C LEU A 679 10.05 -13.73 0.67
N GLY A 680 9.79 -13.37 -0.58
CA GLY A 680 8.68 -13.90 -1.36
C GLY A 680 9.05 -14.19 -2.79
N PHE A 681 8.17 -14.91 -3.45
CA PHE A 681 8.25 -15.26 -4.85
C PHE A 681 6.95 -14.82 -5.53
N ALA A 682 7.02 -14.45 -6.81
CA ALA A 682 5.87 -14.06 -7.60
C ALA A 682 5.87 -14.85 -8.91
N LEU A 683 4.70 -15.30 -9.34
CA LEU A 683 4.41 -15.77 -10.68
C LEU A 683 3.48 -14.77 -11.35
N PHE A 684 3.73 -14.43 -12.60
CA PHE A 684 2.95 -13.41 -13.26
C PHE A 684 2.79 -13.62 -14.76
N THR A 685 1.81 -12.94 -15.33
CA THR A 685 1.60 -12.81 -16.77
C THR A 685 1.01 -11.46 -17.10
N ASP A 686 1.48 -10.85 -18.17
CA ASP A 686 1.03 -9.55 -18.66
C ASP A 686 0.70 -9.63 -20.15
N ALA A 687 -0.35 -8.92 -20.58
CA ALA A 687 -0.74 -8.85 -21.97
C ALA A 687 -1.29 -7.47 -22.33
N GLY A 688 -1.04 -6.98 -23.54
CA GLY A 688 -1.52 -5.68 -23.96
C GLY A 688 -0.78 -5.09 -25.15
N ASN A 689 -1.14 -3.86 -25.50
CA ASN A 689 -0.43 -3.03 -26.47
C ASN A 689 -0.80 -1.55 -26.32
N ILE A 690 -0.13 -0.73 -27.11
CA ILE A 690 -0.51 0.64 -27.46
C ILE A 690 -0.86 0.71 -28.95
N TRP A 691 -1.76 1.60 -29.33
CA TRP A 691 -2.20 1.77 -30.72
C TRP A 691 -2.37 3.25 -31.05
N ASP A 692 -2.16 3.57 -32.33
CA ASP A 692 -2.55 4.89 -32.84
C ASP A 692 -4.07 4.95 -33.01
N ARG A 693 -4.63 6.15 -33.08
CA ARG A 693 -6.08 6.31 -33.32
C ARG A 693 -6.45 6.04 -34.78
N THR A 694 -5.54 6.29 -35.71
CA THR A 694 -5.74 6.21 -37.16
C THR A 694 -4.49 5.67 -37.86
N GLY A 695 -4.63 5.22 -39.10
CA GLY A 695 -3.50 4.75 -39.91
C GLY A 695 -3.20 3.27 -39.69
N VAL A 696 -2.00 2.85 -40.10
CA VAL A 696 -1.61 1.42 -40.15
C VAL A 696 -1.50 0.74 -38.79
N ASN A 697 -1.33 1.50 -37.71
CA ASN A 697 -1.23 1.00 -36.35
C ASN A 697 -2.54 1.18 -35.55
N ALA A 698 -3.65 1.48 -36.22
CA ALA A 698 -4.92 1.74 -35.56
C ALA A 698 -5.51 0.48 -34.90
N LEU A 699 -6.11 0.65 -33.71
CA LEU A 699 -6.84 -0.43 -33.04
C LEU A 699 -8.15 -0.75 -33.79
N THR A 700 -8.39 -2.03 -34.05
CA THR A 700 -9.67 -2.57 -34.55
C THR A 700 -10.07 -3.78 -33.72
N LEU A 701 -11.36 -4.12 -33.66
CA LEU A 701 -11.82 -5.31 -32.94
C LEU A 701 -11.15 -6.61 -33.45
N GLY A 702 -10.87 -6.69 -34.75
CA GLY A 702 -10.21 -7.85 -35.35
C GLY A 702 -8.72 -7.96 -35.03
N ASN A 703 -8.04 -6.84 -34.76
CA ASN A 703 -6.60 -6.84 -34.53
C ASN A 703 -6.17 -6.80 -33.05
N LEU A 704 -7.10 -6.53 -32.12
CA LEU A 704 -6.84 -6.39 -30.68
C LEU A 704 -5.93 -7.50 -30.14
N PHE A 705 -6.33 -8.77 -30.29
CA PHE A 705 -5.53 -9.89 -29.79
C PHE A 705 -4.30 -10.18 -30.67
N SER A 706 -4.46 -10.14 -32.00
CA SER A 706 -3.38 -10.50 -32.94
C SER A 706 -2.17 -9.56 -32.87
N THR A 707 -2.38 -8.33 -32.40
CA THR A 707 -1.36 -7.30 -32.24
C THR A 707 -0.94 -7.08 -30.80
N SER A 708 -1.58 -7.73 -29.82
CA SER A 708 -1.18 -7.61 -28.40
C SER A 708 -0.01 -8.53 -28.09
N GLY A 709 0.95 -8.01 -27.32
CA GLY A 709 2.02 -8.82 -26.74
C GLY A 709 1.50 -9.60 -25.54
N TRP A 710 2.05 -10.79 -25.31
CA TRP A 710 1.80 -11.59 -24.11
C TRP A 710 3.12 -12.11 -23.55
N ASP A 711 3.36 -11.84 -22.26
CA ASP A 711 4.50 -12.37 -21.52
C ASP A 711 4.08 -13.07 -20.22
N ALA A 712 4.98 -13.89 -19.71
CA ALA A 712 4.88 -14.47 -18.39
C ALA A 712 6.25 -14.60 -17.76
N GLY A 713 6.29 -14.64 -16.44
CA GLY A 713 7.54 -14.68 -15.73
C GLY A 713 7.39 -15.02 -14.27
N TYR A 714 8.52 -14.94 -13.60
CA TYR A 714 8.61 -15.13 -12.17
C TYR A 714 9.55 -14.12 -11.56
N GLY A 715 9.38 -13.88 -10.26
CA GLY A 715 10.12 -12.84 -9.58
C GLY A 715 10.40 -13.14 -8.13
N PHE A 716 11.47 -12.54 -7.63
CA PHE A 716 11.83 -12.53 -6.22
C PHE A 716 11.33 -11.23 -5.58
N ARG A 717 10.87 -11.32 -4.33
CA ARG A 717 10.36 -10.21 -3.54
C ARG A 717 11.14 -10.13 -2.23
N VAL A 718 11.62 -8.94 -1.89
CA VAL A 718 12.20 -8.66 -0.57
C VAL A 718 11.39 -7.54 0.05
N GLN A 719 10.55 -7.86 1.02
CA GLN A 719 9.81 -6.87 1.78
C GLN A 719 10.77 -6.09 2.67
N THR A 720 10.93 -4.80 2.39
CA THR A 720 11.73 -3.88 3.20
C THR A 720 10.84 -2.81 3.85
N PRO A 721 11.33 -2.07 4.86
CA PRO A 721 10.58 -0.97 5.45
C PRO A 721 10.18 0.14 4.46
N ILE A 722 10.89 0.28 3.34
CA ILE A 722 10.58 1.26 2.28
C ILE A 722 9.66 0.70 1.18
N GLY A 723 9.17 -0.54 1.35
CA GLY A 723 8.35 -1.28 0.38
C GLY A 723 9.04 -2.54 -0.16
N PRO A 724 8.33 -3.39 -0.93
CA PRO A 724 8.93 -4.56 -1.56
C PRO A 724 9.91 -4.17 -2.66
N LEU A 725 11.10 -4.77 -2.64
CA LEU A 725 12.01 -4.80 -3.77
C LEU A 725 11.63 -5.99 -4.66
N ARG A 726 11.56 -5.76 -5.97
CA ARG A 726 11.15 -6.74 -6.99
C ARG A 726 12.29 -7.01 -7.96
N PHE A 727 12.57 -8.28 -8.19
CA PHE A 727 13.52 -8.77 -9.18
C PHE A 727 12.79 -9.76 -10.08
N ASP A 728 12.36 -9.31 -11.26
CA ASP A 728 11.48 -10.05 -12.14
C ASP A 728 12.24 -10.52 -13.39
N LEU A 729 12.07 -11.80 -13.75
CA LEU A 729 12.49 -12.36 -15.03
C LEU A 729 11.24 -12.69 -15.84
N ALA A 730 11.11 -12.07 -17.00
CA ALA A 730 9.95 -12.22 -17.86
C ALA A 730 10.33 -12.72 -19.26
N TYR A 731 9.49 -13.58 -19.80
CA TYR A 731 9.66 -14.20 -21.10
C TYR A 731 8.46 -13.87 -21.98
N LYS A 732 8.74 -13.46 -23.22
CA LYS A 732 7.69 -13.28 -24.22
C LYS A 732 7.09 -14.63 -24.59
N LEU A 733 5.78 -14.79 -24.43
CA LEU A 733 5.03 -15.98 -24.83
C LEU A 733 4.45 -15.83 -26.24
N TYR A 734 3.98 -14.63 -26.58
CA TYR A 734 3.54 -14.26 -27.91
C TYR A 734 4.10 -12.88 -28.26
N ASP A 735 4.91 -12.81 -29.32
CA ASP A 735 5.47 -11.57 -29.86
C ASP A 735 4.87 -11.29 -31.26
N PRO A 736 3.93 -10.34 -31.38
CA PRO A 736 3.28 -10.04 -32.66
C PRO A 736 4.20 -9.35 -33.66
N THR A 737 5.39 -8.91 -33.24
CA THR A 737 6.39 -8.26 -34.10
C THR A 737 7.22 -9.27 -34.90
N GLU A 738 7.18 -10.55 -34.52
CA GLU A 738 7.89 -11.62 -35.22
C GLU A 738 7.16 -12.01 -36.52
N PRO A 739 7.87 -12.11 -37.66
CA PRO A 739 7.27 -12.44 -38.94
C PRO A 739 6.80 -13.90 -39.04
N VAL A 740 7.50 -14.81 -38.35
CA VAL A 740 7.23 -16.26 -38.32
C VAL A 740 7.34 -16.73 -36.87
N ASP A 741 6.49 -17.68 -36.45
CA ASP A 741 6.46 -18.24 -35.10
C ASP A 741 6.30 -17.18 -34.00
N LYS A 742 5.16 -16.47 -34.05
CA LYS A 742 4.77 -15.46 -33.05
C LYS A 742 4.67 -16.05 -31.64
N PHE A 743 4.23 -17.31 -31.52
CA PHE A 743 4.28 -18.04 -30.27
C PHE A 743 5.71 -18.53 -29.99
N ARG A 744 6.24 -18.17 -28.83
CA ARG A 744 7.65 -18.35 -28.48
C ARG A 744 7.90 -19.55 -27.57
N PHE A 745 6.90 -20.42 -27.35
CA PHE A 745 7.00 -21.56 -26.42
C PHE A 745 8.21 -22.47 -26.69
N GLY A 746 8.53 -22.74 -27.97
CA GLY A 746 9.69 -23.56 -28.37
C GLY A 746 11.05 -22.88 -28.23
N LYS A 747 11.08 -21.56 -27.94
CA LYS A 747 12.29 -20.75 -27.78
C LYS A 747 12.54 -20.37 -26.30
N LEU A 748 11.72 -20.88 -25.37
CA LEU A 748 11.83 -20.61 -23.94
C LEU A 748 13.03 -21.33 -23.32
N GLN A 749 14.06 -20.58 -22.92
CA GLN A 749 15.16 -21.09 -22.11
C GLN A 749 14.92 -20.75 -20.64
N ILE A 750 14.13 -21.58 -19.95
CA ILE A 750 13.73 -21.36 -18.55
C ILE A 750 14.95 -21.44 -17.60
N PHE A 751 16.00 -22.16 -17.98
CA PHE A 751 17.23 -22.33 -17.19
C PHE A 751 18.48 -21.73 -17.84
N GLY A 752 18.33 -20.68 -18.65
CA GLY A 752 19.43 -19.96 -19.31
C GLY A 752 19.18 -18.44 -19.38
N ALA A 753 20.24 -17.68 -19.65
CA ALA A 753 20.16 -16.22 -19.77
C ALA A 753 19.56 -15.74 -21.12
N GLY A 754 19.30 -16.66 -22.06
CA GLY A 754 18.81 -16.34 -23.40
C GLY A 754 17.32 -16.00 -23.42
N GLY A 755 16.98 -14.76 -23.79
CA GLY A 755 15.61 -14.36 -24.16
C GLY A 755 14.71 -13.91 -23.00
N ALA A 756 15.21 -13.85 -21.77
CA ALA A 756 14.51 -13.26 -20.63
C ALA A 756 14.82 -11.76 -20.50
N VAL A 757 13.83 -10.97 -20.11
CA VAL A 757 14.02 -9.57 -19.69
C VAL A 757 14.06 -9.51 -18.17
N PHE A 758 15.16 -8.97 -17.65
CA PHE A 758 15.31 -8.68 -16.23
C PHE A 758 14.73 -7.31 -15.91
N ASN A 759 13.93 -7.24 -14.86
CA ASN A 759 13.27 -6.04 -14.40
C ASN A 759 13.53 -5.82 -12.90
N PHE A 760 13.74 -4.57 -12.52
CA PHE A 760 13.87 -4.14 -11.14
C PHE A 760 12.74 -3.18 -10.75
N GLY A 761 12.10 -3.45 -9.62
CA GLY A 761 11.00 -2.64 -9.09
C GLY A 761 11.12 -2.31 -7.62
N ILE A 762 10.66 -1.11 -7.23
CA ILE A 762 10.43 -0.74 -5.83
C ILE A 762 8.93 -0.50 -5.66
N GLY A 763 8.34 -1.01 -4.57
CA GLY A 763 6.90 -0.98 -4.35
C GLY A 763 6.18 -2.08 -5.13
N GLU A 764 4.85 -2.13 -5.03
CA GLU A 764 4.04 -3.16 -5.68
C GLU A 764 3.79 -2.88 -7.17
N ALA A 765 3.73 -3.95 -7.99
CA ALA A 765 3.40 -3.85 -9.42
C ALA A 765 1.89 -3.74 -9.71
N PHE A 766 1.11 -4.21 -8.73
CA PHE A 766 -0.35 -4.30 -8.67
C PHE A 766 -0.80 -3.51 -7.45
#